data_AF-A0A395SCV0-F1
#
_entry.id   AF-A0A395SCV0-F1
#
_cell.length_a   1.000
_cell.length_b   1.000
_cell.length_c   1.000
_cell.angle_alpha   90.00
_cell.angle_beta   90.00
_cell.angle_gamma   90.00
#
_symmetry.space_group_name_H-M   'P 1'
#
loop_
_entity.id
_entity.type
_entity.pdbx_description
1 polymer ?
#
loop_
_entity_poly.entity_id
_entity_poly.type
_entity_poly.pdbx_seq_one_letter_code
_entity_poly.pdbx_strand_id
1 'polypeptide(L)'
;MQFKTLLIASLSGLAVAAPKGTSTTEAKSESSPVPKTFGLMALRSGSPIHFASFSATESGFELLLPKGKQGAKCAGGKKEDTATFRLSKAQELILYNTGKEQQVAYTDRSGMGQGVFQYTNSGSYGRNSETKGWHVDKSGNLVFSNNNAAFMACPGAKETDPWSVWVSAGVSHPGWNEKECLGFNARVVEIKKPVSCVYSQPELDLTPGPSAFRLRPDEFTLHFHSLATSATMKRASLSSLLTILSLCAPSAQAEDRSPERVCYDSCASSLKPVHFDDMLHNQTNFMTKTCYSPKSILSLYLCLDVYCMVEAREAGLGPLNETCVEQAHIVLPPFSIISNYTAKDKERIHRLERNETEGSVTFGEVVIPSETWFGIWWDTMDSVAYTYTHHDLYGRAMIIFWIVVVAIGVLNHLMQQIANSQIVRKHSSKSGGRLWNLYTSTLNRIAVPATFGDRCSQKIGWGTVPPRIQSLTLFAFLILNIVLSIHGYRIVSINMYFPSTAKQIFRYASDRTGIISFANFPLIWLFGMRNNLLMWLTGWDFGTYNNFHRWVARIATAQAILHSIGYSILVYLEGGWESYVFWWSYMFWWVGELATIVMSLLVGASFYWIRRQQYELFLVVHIIMSVFLLVTMLAHVSIFQGEYDVFFWVPCFIWGADRVIRALRIAAFNPKLWDTWATSIYHPTSNIVRLVIPWSSSLYKPAPGTFYYIHVLNGPRCWESHPFTVAAVTDEGQRGAKVLGEQVPLLDSGASEQTSDAEVSQEMFSDSRTMTFLIRPYDGFTSRLRDTASAEWPKNTLHRVLVDGPYGHTQPLHLFDNVIFVVGGSGIVVPLSHLQLLTSSSSSPRTVKIHWAVREPAFALDVLKTDVADALGSANLSVEIHLTTHTPQDELQEWPSQITLRRGRIDAAAVVTRASDIVDGESLAVVACGPAQMADDARRTVYDLLRRGVRGVEYFEESFQW
;
A
#
# COMPACT_ATOMS: atom_id res chain seq x y z
N MET A 1 -2.89 -36.99 -30.44
CA MET A 1 -2.06 -36.39 -29.38
C MET A 1 -2.98 -35.62 -28.44
N GLN A 2 -3.38 -36.25 -27.34
CA GLN A 2 -4.29 -35.69 -26.33
C GLN A 2 -3.68 -36.01 -24.96
N PHE A 3 -3.45 -34.99 -24.13
CA PHE A 3 -3.23 -35.18 -22.71
C PHE A 3 -4.47 -34.68 -21.97
N LYS A 4 -5.28 -35.64 -21.52
CA LYS A 4 -6.19 -35.52 -20.38
C LYS A 4 -5.48 -36.18 -19.21
N THR A 5 -5.36 -35.53 -18.05
CA THR A 5 -5.71 -36.22 -16.78
C THR A 5 -5.93 -35.22 -15.65
N LEU A 6 -6.90 -35.59 -14.83
CA LEU A 6 -7.44 -34.96 -13.63
C LEU A 6 -7.25 -36.01 -12.50
N LEU A 7 -7.26 -35.57 -11.24
CA LEU A 7 -7.54 -36.29 -9.97
C LEU A 7 -6.37 -36.52 -8.98
N ILE A 8 -6.44 -35.78 -7.86
CA ILE A 8 -6.72 -36.21 -6.46
C ILE A 8 -6.28 -37.63 -6.06
N ALA A 9 -5.43 -37.77 -5.02
CA ALA A 9 -5.71 -38.46 -3.73
C ALA A 9 -4.47 -38.78 -2.85
N SER A 10 -4.56 -38.35 -1.57
CA SER A 10 -4.20 -38.98 -0.27
C SER A 10 -2.87 -39.72 0.03
N LEU A 11 -2.27 -39.27 1.16
CA LEU A 11 -1.65 -39.96 2.31
C LEU A 11 -1.31 -41.47 2.23
N SER A 12 -0.06 -41.80 2.54
CA SER A 12 0.37 -42.62 3.72
C SER A 12 1.90 -42.72 3.78
N GLY A 13 2.43 -42.89 5.00
CA GLY A 13 3.80 -42.52 5.35
C GLY A 13 4.90 -43.57 5.13
N LEU A 14 6.12 -43.17 5.51
CA LEU A 14 7.20 -44.05 5.92
C LEU A 14 8.27 -43.23 6.66
N ALA A 15 8.48 -43.59 7.92
CA ALA A 15 9.55 -43.12 8.78
C ALA A 15 10.89 -43.71 8.32
N VAL A 16 11.96 -42.91 8.35
CA VAL A 16 13.35 -43.41 8.31
C VAL A 16 14.17 -42.68 9.39
N ALA A 17 15.00 -43.49 10.04
CA ALA A 17 15.63 -43.33 11.34
C ALA A 17 16.64 -42.17 11.46
N ALA A 18 16.71 -41.61 12.66
CA ALA A 18 17.76 -40.69 13.13
C ALA A 18 19.07 -41.45 13.48
N PRO A 19 20.26 -40.84 13.30
CA PRO A 19 21.52 -41.45 13.71
C PRO A 19 21.76 -41.29 15.22
N LYS A 20 22.36 -42.35 15.80
CA LYS A 20 22.71 -42.52 17.22
C LYS A 20 23.74 -41.48 17.67
N GLY A 21 23.44 -40.81 18.79
CA GLY A 21 24.38 -39.99 19.54
C GLY A 21 25.46 -40.82 20.24
N THR A 22 26.67 -40.26 20.29
CA THR A 22 27.81 -40.79 21.04
C THR A 22 27.78 -40.21 22.46
N SER A 23 27.92 -41.09 23.44
CA SER A 23 27.85 -40.80 24.87
C SER A 23 29.06 -40.00 25.39
N THR A 24 28.82 -39.01 26.24
CA THR A 24 29.76 -38.64 27.32
C THR A 24 28.99 -38.46 28.63
N THR A 25 29.19 -39.45 29.51
CA THR A 25 29.20 -39.40 30.99
C THR A 25 28.04 -38.71 31.73
N GLU A 26 27.06 -39.52 32.14
CA GLU A 26 26.13 -39.22 33.23
C GLU A 26 26.86 -39.18 34.59
N ALA A 27 26.82 -38.03 35.26
CA ALA A 27 26.95 -37.97 36.70
C ALA A 27 25.56 -38.29 37.32
N LYS A 28 25.50 -39.34 38.14
CA LYS A 28 24.32 -39.65 38.97
C LYS A 28 24.05 -38.50 39.94
N SER A 29 22.88 -37.88 39.84
CA SER A 29 22.30 -37.02 40.88
C SER A 29 20.96 -37.64 41.30
N GLU A 30 20.89 -38.11 42.55
CA GLU A 30 19.67 -38.61 43.19
C GLU A 30 18.58 -37.53 43.22
N SER A 31 17.35 -37.90 42.82
CA SER A 31 16.19 -36.99 42.89
C SER A 31 15.80 -36.77 44.36
N SER A 32 15.89 -35.52 44.83
CA SER A 32 15.36 -35.13 46.14
C SER A 32 13.84 -35.32 46.18
N PRO A 33 13.25 -35.85 47.27
CA PRO A 33 11.81 -36.01 47.39
C PRO A 33 11.11 -34.63 47.43
N VAL A 34 9.99 -34.51 46.71
CA VAL A 34 9.19 -33.27 46.67
C VAL A 34 8.79 -32.88 48.11
N PRO A 35 9.07 -31.63 48.55
CA PRO A 35 8.71 -31.19 49.89
C PRO A 35 7.21 -31.29 50.16
N LYS A 36 6.82 -31.59 51.40
CA LYS A 36 5.40 -31.66 51.81
C LYS A 36 4.67 -30.32 51.63
N THR A 37 5.36 -29.23 51.89
CA THR A 37 4.91 -27.85 51.71
C THR A 37 6.05 -27.00 51.19
N PHE A 38 5.76 -26.13 50.22
CA PHE A 38 6.79 -25.34 49.54
C PHE A 38 6.26 -23.99 49.06
N GLY A 39 7.17 -23.03 48.90
CA GLY A 39 6.96 -21.81 48.15
C GLY A 39 7.47 -21.96 46.72
N LEU A 40 7.10 -21.00 45.86
CA LEU A 40 7.59 -20.91 44.50
C LEU A 40 8.39 -19.61 44.33
N MET A 41 9.51 -19.72 43.62
CA MET A 41 10.42 -18.63 43.34
C MET A 41 10.76 -18.58 41.85
N ALA A 42 10.65 -17.42 41.23
CA ALA A 42 10.96 -17.25 39.81
C ALA A 42 12.48 -17.25 39.56
N LEU A 43 12.96 -18.07 38.63
CA LEU A 43 14.35 -18.12 38.17
C LEU A 43 14.45 -17.66 36.73
N ARG A 44 14.84 -16.40 36.54
CA ARG A 44 15.19 -15.82 35.24
C ARG A 44 16.30 -14.77 35.35
N SER A 45 17.55 -15.19 35.15
CA SER A 45 18.72 -14.32 35.33
C SER A 45 18.62 -13.07 34.46
N GLY A 46 19.04 -11.92 35.00
CA GLY A 46 19.03 -10.65 34.28
C GLY A 46 17.64 -10.02 34.10
N SER A 47 16.63 -10.41 34.88
CA SER A 47 15.29 -9.80 34.84
C SER A 47 14.79 -9.36 36.21
N PRO A 48 13.87 -8.38 36.31
CA PRO A 48 13.35 -7.88 37.59
C PRO A 48 12.66 -8.94 38.45
N ILE A 49 12.17 -10.02 37.82
CA ILE A 49 11.47 -11.12 38.48
C ILE A 49 12.43 -12.20 39.02
N HIS A 50 13.75 -12.09 38.83
CA HIS A 50 14.69 -13.08 39.34
C HIS A 50 14.64 -13.14 40.87
N PHE A 51 14.44 -14.34 41.41
CA PHE A 51 14.20 -14.64 42.82
C PHE A 51 12.91 -14.05 43.43
N ALA A 52 11.99 -13.53 42.60
CA ALA A 52 10.69 -13.08 43.10
C ALA A 52 9.83 -14.28 43.55
N SER A 53 9.25 -14.17 44.74
CA SER A 53 8.34 -15.18 45.29
C SER A 53 6.92 -15.00 44.74
N PHE A 54 6.18 -16.11 44.63
CA PHE A 54 4.79 -16.09 44.21
C PHE A 54 3.89 -15.58 45.33
N SER A 55 3.01 -14.65 44.99
CA SER A 55 1.90 -14.18 45.83
C SER A 55 0.57 -14.60 45.20
N ALA A 56 -0.43 -14.89 46.02
CA ALA A 56 -1.76 -15.27 45.57
C ALA A 56 -2.79 -14.23 46.04
N THR A 57 -3.43 -13.54 45.11
CA THR A 57 -4.42 -12.49 45.40
C THR A 57 -5.49 -12.45 44.31
N GLU A 58 -6.73 -12.12 44.67
CA GLU A 58 -7.84 -11.91 43.73
C GLU A 58 -8.05 -13.06 42.72
N SER A 59 -7.89 -14.31 43.19
CA SER A 59 -7.95 -15.54 42.37
C SER A 59 -6.82 -15.70 41.34
N GLY A 60 -5.80 -14.85 41.33
CA GLY A 60 -4.62 -14.92 40.44
C GLY A 60 -3.30 -15.08 41.19
N PHE A 61 -2.22 -15.30 40.44
CA PHE A 61 -0.85 -15.35 40.97
C PHE A 61 0.00 -14.23 40.42
N GLU A 62 0.76 -13.58 41.31
CA GLU A 62 1.56 -12.41 41.00
C GLU A 62 2.97 -12.47 41.60
N LEU A 63 3.92 -11.81 40.94
CA LEU A 63 5.28 -11.57 41.44
C LEU A 63 5.46 -10.09 41.80
N LEU A 64 6.32 -9.82 42.77
CA LEU A 64 6.62 -8.47 43.25
C LEU A 64 5.39 -7.71 43.79
N LEU A 65 4.39 -8.42 44.31
CA LEU A 65 3.25 -7.82 44.98
C LEU A 65 3.70 -7.02 46.22
N PRO A 66 3.27 -5.75 46.40
CA PRO A 66 3.65 -4.96 47.56
C PRO A 66 3.26 -5.63 48.88
N LYS A 67 4.14 -5.49 49.90
CA LYS A 67 3.93 -6.13 51.21
C LYS A 67 2.58 -5.76 51.82
N GLY A 68 1.90 -6.76 52.38
CA GLY A 68 0.58 -6.60 52.99
C GLY A 68 -0.60 -6.47 52.02
N LYS A 69 -0.38 -6.57 50.70
CA LYS A 69 -1.45 -6.50 49.68
C LYS A 69 -2.00 -7.85 49.23
N GLN A 70 -1.43 -8.97 49.69
CA GLN A 70 -1.88 -10.32 49.34
C GLN A 70 -3.32 -10.65 49.81
N GLY A 71 -3.87 -9.89 50.76
CA GLY A 71 -5.25 -10.07 51.21
C GLY A 71 -5.55 -11.43 51.89
N ALA A 72 -4.51 -12.19 52.26
CA ALA A 72 -4.65 -13.51 52.84
C ALA A 72 -5.04 -13.46 54.34
N LYS A 73 -5.95 -14.34 54.75
CA LYS A 73 -6.33 -14.60 56.14
C LYS A 73 -5.56 -15.82 56.66
N CYS A 74 -4.52 -15.58 57.45
CA CYS A 74 -3.65 -16.63 57.97
C CYS A 74 -3.90 -16.94 59.46
N ALA A 75 -3.65 -18.19 59.84
CA ALA A 75 -3.80 -18.66 61.22
C ALA A 75 -2.88 -17.90 62.19
N GLY A 76 -3.42 -17.52 63.35
CA GLY A 76 -2.68 -16.76 64.36
C GLY A 76 -2.46 -15.28 64.03
N GLY A 77 -3.17 -14.72 63.03
CA GLY A 77 -3.11 -13.29 62.69
C GLY A 77 -1.81 -12.84 62.02
N LYS A 78 -0.97 -13.79 61.59
CA LYS A 78 0.28 -13.50 60.87
C LYS A 78 -0.03 -12.95 59.48
N LYS A 79 0.79 -12.01 59.00
CA LYS A 79 0.74 -11.53 57.61
C LYS A 79 1.87 -12.19 56.85
N GLU A 80 1.53 -13.03 55.89
CA GLU A 80 2.48 -13.63 54.95
C GLU A 80 2.40 -12.85 53.63
N ASP A 81 3.55 -12.54 53.04
CA ASP A 81 3.66 -11.83 51.75
C ASP A 81 3.86 -12.82 50.58
N THR A 82 3.89 -14.13 50.85
CA THR A 82 4.10 -15.17 49.83
C THR A 82 3.10 -16.31 49.97
N ALA A 83 2.74 -16.93 48.85
CA ALA A 83 1.85 -18.08 48.82
C ALA A 83 2.60 -19.39 49.15
N THR A 84 2.01 -20.21 50.00
CA THR A 84 2.49 -21.56 50.33
C THR A 84 1.65 -22.60 49.60
N PHE A 85 2.30 -23.58 49.00
CA PHE A 85 1.70 -24.62 48.17
C PHE A 85 1.96 -26.03 48.72
N ARG A 86 1.09 -26.96 48.34
CA ARG A 86 1.28 -28.40 48.48
C ARG A 86 0.81 -29.10 47.20
N LEU A 87 1.45 -30.20 46.84
CA LEU A 87 1.04 -31.01 45.70
C LEU A 87 0.18 -32.19 46.16
N SER A 88 -0.98 -32.41 45.54
CA SER A 88 -1.85 -33.54 45.83
C SER A 88 -1.34 -34.84 45.18
N LYS A 89 -1.78 -36.00 45.68
CA LYS A 89 -1.48 -37.29 45.02
C LYS A 89 -2.05 -37.40 43.61
N ALA A 90 -3.04 -36.57 43.27
CA ALA A 90 -3.68 -36.50 41.96
C ALA A 90 -3.05 -35.43 41.04
N GLN A 91 -1.84 -34.94 41.35
CA GLN A 91 -1.15 -33.89 40.59
C GLN A 91 -1.91 -32.57 40.51
N GLU A 92 -2.62 -32.20 41.58
CA GLU A 92 -3.26 -30.89 41.73
C GLU A 92 -2.39 -30.00 42.62
N LEU A 93 -2.22 -28.74 42.22
CA LEU A 93 -1.52 -27.73 43.01
C LEU A 93 -2.51 -27.04 43.94
N ILE A 94 -2.30 -27.16 45.24
CA ILE A 94 -3.24 -26.69 46.27
C ILE A 94 -2.55 -25.65 47.14
N LEU A 95 -3.21 -24.51 47.38
CA LEU A 95 -2.73 -23.51 48.33
C LEU A 95 -2.89 -24.04 49.75
N TYR A 96 -1.85 -23.94 50.57
CA TYR A 96 -1.78 -24.59 51.86
C TYR A 96 -2.73 -23.96 52.89
N ASN A 97 -3.77 -24.71 53.26
CA ASN A 97 -4.71 -24.41 54.33
C ASN A 97 -5.08 -25.69 55.10
N THR A 98 -5.21 -25.59 56.43
CA THR A 98 -5.66 -26.65 57.33
C THR A 98 -7.18 -26.67 57.53
N GLY A 99 -7.91 -25.70 56.96
CA GLY A 99 -9.38 -25.66 56.95
C GLY A 99 -10.04 -26.66 55.99
N LYS A 100 -11.39 -26.77 56.09
CA LYS A 100 -12.21 -27.67 55.24
C LYS A 100 -12.27 -27.23 53.77
N GLU A 101 -12.18 -25.93 53.51
CA GLU A 101 -12.17 -25.37 52.16
C GLU A 101 -10.74 -25.32 51.62
N GLN A 102 -10.52 -26.01 50.50
CA GLN A 102 -9.22 -26.08 49.82
C GLN A 102 -9.28 -25.19 48.57
N GLN A 103 -8.25 -24.37 48.37
CA GLN A 103 -8.13 -23.53 47.19
C GLN A 103 -7.20 -24.23 46.20
N VAL A 104 -7.72 -24.53 45.00
CA VAL A 104 -7.02 -25.33 43.99
C VAL A 104 -6.66 -24.44 42.81
N ALA A 105 -5.41 -24.53 42.37
CA ALA A 105 -4.93 -23.81 41.20
C ALA A 105 -5.31 -24.54 39.90
N TYR A 106 -5.71 -23.77 38.90
CA TYR A 106 -6.07 -24.25 37.56
C TYR A 106 -5.42 -23.37 36.49
N THR A 107 -5.35 -23.91 35.27
CA THR A 107 -4.95 -23.14 34.09
C THR A 107 -5.87 -23.41 32.90
N ASP A 108 -6.11 -22.42 32.04
CA ASP A 108 -6.82 -22.62 30.76
C ASP A 108 -5.87 -22.26 29.61
N ARG A 109 -5.30 -23.28 28.98
CA ARG A 109 -4.37 -23.15 27.85
C ARG A 109 -5.07 -23.13 26.48
N SER A 110 -6.40 -23.00 26.44
CA SER A 110 -7.13 -22.83 25.18
C SER A 110 -6.80 -21.47 24.53
N GLY A 111 -7.12 -21.30 23.24
CA GLY A 111 -6.90 -20.02 22.55
C GLY A 111 -7.62 -18.83 23.19
N MET A 112 -8.73 -19.06 23.91
CA MET A 112 -9.43 -18.01 24.67
C MET A 112 -8.85 -17.79 26.06
N GLY A 113 -8.37 -18.85 26.72
CA GLY A 113 -7.75 -18.76 28.05
C GLY A 113 -6.30 -18.28 28.04
N GLN A 114 -5.60 -18.46 26.93
CA GLN A 114 -4.22 -18.02 26.67
C GLN A 114 -3.18 -18.47 27.71
N GLY A 115 -3.49 -19.50 28.51
CA GLY A 115 -2.62 -19.97 29.59
C GLY A 115 -2.84 -19.28 30.93
N VAL A 116 -4.02 -18.70 31.17
CA VAL A 116 -4.38 -18.09 32.46
C VAL A 116 -4.06 -19.04 33.62
N PHE A 117 -3.48 -18.53 34.70
CA PHE A 117 -3.12 -19.31 35.88
C PHE A 117 -3.74 -18.69 37.13
N GLN A 118 -4.73 -19.37 37.69
CA GLN A 118 -5.63 -18.84 38.71
C GLN A 118 -5.96 -19.92 39.76
N TYR A 119 -6.65 -19.55 40.84
CA TYR A 119 -7.14 -20.50 41.85
C TYR A 119 -8.59 -20.24 42.25
N THR A 120 -9.28 -21.30 42.69
CA THR A 120 -10.66 -21.19 43.17
C THR A 120 -10.97 -22.09 44.38
N ASN A 121 -11.96 -21.67 45.18
CA ASN A 121 -12.42 -22.36 46.37
C ASN A 121 -13.61 -23.31 46.08
N SER A 122 -14.35 -23.06 44.99
CA SER A 122 -15.68 -23.66 44.76
C SER A 122 -15.70 -24.84 43.79
N GLY A 123 -14.56 -25.17 43.17
CA GLY A 123 -14.49 -26.20 42.13
C GLY A 123 -15.33 -25.90 40.87
N SER A 124 -15.89 -24.68 40.77
CA SER A 124 -16.54 -24.18 39.56
C SER A 124 -15.47 -23.62 38.65
N TYR A 125 -15.12 -24.39 37.63
CA TYR A 125 -14.10 -24.04 36.66
C TYR A 125 -14.75 -23.66 35.33
N GLY A 126 -14.12 -22.76 34.57
CA GLY A 126 -14.49 -22.53 33.18
C GLY A 126 -14.34 -23.82 32.35
N ARG A 127 -15.13 -23.95 31.27
CA ARG A 127 -15.25 -25.16 30.44
C ARG A 127 -13.91 -25.79 30.01
N ASN A 128 -12.86 -24.98 29.84
CA ASN A 128 -11.54 -25.40 29.35
C ASN A 128 -10.45 -25.41 30.44
N SER A 129 -10.81 -25.33 31.72
CA SER A 129 -9.83 -25.29 32.80
C SER A 129 -9.24 -26.67 33.09
N GLU A 130 -7.92 -26.71 33.25
CA GLU A 130 -7.12 -27.88 33.61
C GLU A 130 -6.59 -27.72 35.04
N THR A 131 -6.94 -28.63 35.95
CA THR A 131 -6.52 -28.59 37.37
C THR A 131 -5.44 -29.62 37.72
N LYS A 132 -5.22 -30.60 36.83
CA LYS A 132 -4.33 -31.75 37.04
C LYS A 132 -3.16 -31.71 36.07
N GLY A 133 -2.02 -32.28 36.49
CA GLY A 133 -0.80 -32.35 35.68
C GLY A 133 0.36 -31.54 36.25
N TRP A 134 0.20 -30.98 37.44
CA TRP A 134 1.26 -30.32 38.19
C TRP A 134 2.24 -31.35 38.76
N HIS A 135 3.53 -31.16 38.50
CA HIS A 135 4.58 -31.97 39.10
C HIS A 135 5.89 -31.20 39.19
N VAL A 136 6.82 -31.70 39.98
CA VAL A 136 8.17 -31.13 40.11
C VAL A 136 9.11 -31.93 39.23
N ASP A 137 9.83 -31.26 38.35
CA ASP A 137 10.80 -31.89 37.46
C ASP A 137 12.05 -32.35 38.22
N LYS A 138 12.96 -33.06 37.53
CA LYS A 138 14.23 -33.52 38.11
C LYS A 138 15.14 -32.38 38.55
N SER A 139 14.95 -31.20 37.97
CA SER A 139 15.72 -30.01 38.29
C SER A 139 15.20 -29.34 39.57
N GLY A 140 14.02 -29.67 40.07
CA GLY A 140 13.41 -29.06 41.25
C GLY A 140 12.49 -27.87 40.93
N ASN A 141 12.01 -27.76 39.70
CA ASN A 141 11.08 -26.72 39.26
C ASN A 141 9.66 -27.29 39.16
N LEU A 142 8.66 -26.48 39.51
CA LEU A 142 7.26 -26.79 39.25
C LEU A 142 6.99 -26.63 37.75
N VAL A 143 6.33 -27.61 37.15
CA VAL A 143 5.95 -27.63 35.74
C VAL A 143 4.52 -28.16 35.57
N PHE A 144 3.89 -27.83 34.45
CA PHE A 144 2.54 -28.26 34.11
C PHE A 144 2.51 -29.10 32.84
N SER A 145 1.75 -30.21 32.86
CA SER A 145 1.58 -31.15 31.74
C SER A 145 2.84 -31.95 31.39
N ASN A 146 2.69 -33.02 30.59
CA ASN A 146 3.79 -33.94 30.22
C ASN A 146 4.87 -33.30 29.34
N ASN A 147 4.59 -32.15 28.74
CA ASN A 147 5.54 -31.39 27.92
C ASN A 147 6.33 -30.35 28.72
N ASN A 148 6.21 -30.34 30.07
CA ASN A 148 6.86 -29.38 30.96
C ASN A 148 6.63 -27.92 30.55
N ALA A 149 5.36 -27.49 30.46
CA ALA A 149 5.04 -26.12 30.08
C ALA A 149 5.70 -25.11 31.04
N ALA A 150 6.43 -24.15 30.46
CA ALA A 150 7.13 -23.09 31.20
C ALA A 150 6.15 -22.04 31.75
N PHE A 151 6.59 -21.24 32.72
CA PHE A 151 5.81 -20.09 33.21
C PHE A 151 6.19 -18.81 32.46
N MET A 152 5.26 -17.87 32.38
CA MET A 152 5.50 -16.52 31.87
C MET A 152 5.03 -15.49 32.89
N ALA A 153 5.81 -14.45 33.11
CA ALA A 153 5.44 -13.32 33.94
C ALA A 153 5.19 -12.10 33.04
N CYS A 154 4.02 -11.49 33.14
CA CYS A 154 3.64 -10.33 32.34
C CYS A 154 3.59 -9.08 33.24
N PRO A 155 4.24 -7.97 32.85
CA PRO A 155 4.29 -6.77 33.68
C PRO A 155 2.93 -6.08 33.74
N GLY A 156 2.68 -5.34 34.83
CA GLY A 156 1.52 -4.46 34.93
C GLY A 156 1.65 -3.18 34.09
N ALA A 157 0.59 -2.38 34.07
CA ALA A 157 0.49 -1.17 33.25
C ALA A 157 1.55 -0.12 33.66
N LYS A 158 1.85 0.00 34.95
CA LYS A 158 2.95 0.83 35.49
C LYS A 158 4.12 -0.05 35.90
N GLU A 159 5.33 0.51 35.92
CA GLU A 159 6.54 -0.23 36.34
C GLU A 159 6.50 -0.69 37.82
N THR A 160 5.71 -0.01 38.65
CA THR A 160 5.49 -0.37 40.06
C THR A 160 4.42 -1.43 40.27
N ASP A 161 3.70 -1.82 39.22
CA ASP A 161 2.61 -2.78 39.32
C ASP A 161 3.16 -4.22 39.40
N PRO A 162 2.47 -5.12 40.11
CA PRO A 162 2.88 -6.51 40.21
C PRO A 162 2.83 -7.21 38.84
N TRP A 163 3.63 -8.27 38.71
CA TRP A 163 3.70 -9.06 37.48
C TRP A 163 2.74 -10.23 37.58
N SER A 164 1.79 -10.33 36.65
CA SER A 164 0.86 -11.45 36.58
C SER A 164 1.56 -12.71 36.05
N VAL A 165 1.27 -13.88 36.63
CA VAL A 165 1.88 -15.15 36.24
C VAL A 165 0.91 -15.99 35.40
N TRP A 166 1.44 -16.56 34.32
CA TRP A 166 0.71 -17.37 33.34
C TRP A 166 1.46 -18.67 33.06
N VAL A 167 0.73 -19.70 32.62
CA VAL A 167 1.32 -20.94 32.10
C VAL A 167 1.50 -20.78 30.59
N SER A 168 2.68 -21.09 30.05
CA SER A 168 2.94 -20.94 28.62
C SER A 168 2.03 -21.85 27.79
N ALA A 169 1.21 -21.23 26.93
CA ALA A 169 0.32 -21.89 25.98
C ALA A 169 0.76 -21.66 24.52
N GLY A 170 1.99 -21.18 24.28
CA GLY A 170 2.48 -20.80 22.95
C GLY A 170 2.05 -19.40 22.48
N VAL A 171 1.53 -18.58 23.41
CA VAL A 171 1.15 -17.16 23.18
C VAL A 171 2.18 -16.28 23.88
N SER A 172 2.79 -15.33 23.15
CA SER A 172 3.84 -14.45 23.71
C SER A 172 3.31 -13.34 24.62
N HIS A 173 2.03 -12.97 24.48
CA HIS A 173 1.37 -11.89 25.23
C HIS A 173 0.00 -12.35 25.75
N PRO A 174 -0.05 -13.24 26.74
CA PRO A 174 -1.32 -13.71 27.29
C PRO A 174 -2.07 -12.57 28.01
N GLY A 175 -3.40 -12.61 27.94
CA GLY A 175 -4.28 -11.58 28.51
C GLY A 175 -4.29 -10.25 27.75
N TRP A 176 -3.82 -10.23 26.49
CA TRP A 176 -3.67 -9.01 25.68
C TRP A 176 -2.73 -7.98 26.30
N ASN A 177 -1.70 -8.43 27.02
CA ASN A 177 -0.72 -7.53 27.60
C ASN A 177 0.07 -6.82 26.48
N GLU A 178 0.12 -5.49 26.53
CA GLU A 178 0.81 -4.65 25.53
C GLU A 178 2.34 -4.69 25.68
N LYS A 179 2.84 -5.16 26.83
CA LYS A 179 4.26 -5.25 27.17
C LYS A 179 4.76 -6.69 27.12
N GLU A 180 6.03 -6.86 26.77
CA GLU A 180 6.67 -8.18 26.61
C GLU A 180 6.63 -9.01 27.90
N CYS A 181 6.08 -10.22 27.83
CA CYS A 181 6.05 -11.17 28.94
C CYS A 181 7.32 -12.03 28.97
N LEU A 182 7.80 -12.31 30.18
CA LEU A 182 9.09 -12.94 30.41
C LEU A 182 8.91 -14.41 30.80
N GLY A 183 9.39 -15.35 29.97
CA GLY A 183 9.41 -16.77 30.31
C GLY A 183 10.40 -17.09 31.43
N PHE A 184 10.00 -17.85 32.46
CA PHE A 184 10.83 -18.17 33.62
C PHE A 184 10.58 -19.59 34.17
N ASN A 185 11.54 -20.09 34.97
CA ASN A 185 11.40 -21.36 35.69
C ASN A 185 10.91 -21.12 37.13
N ALA A 186 9.87 -21.83 37.57
CA ALA A 186 9.34 -21.70 38.93
C ALA A 186 10.02 -22.72 39.87
N ARG A 187 11.01 -22.28 40.65
CA ARG A 187 11.76 -23.14 41.58
C ARG A 187 10.95 -23.45 42.83
N VAL A 188 10.95 -24.73 43.24
CA VAL A 188 10.36 -25.17 44.49
C VAL A 188 11.32 -24.90 45.66
N VAL A 189 10.82 -24.21 46.68
CA VAL A 189 11.57 -23.88 47.91
C VAL A 189 10.86 -24.48 49.10
N GLU A 190 11.49 -25.42 49.82
CA GLU A 190 10.87 -26.10 50.97
C GLU A 190 10.52 -25.12 52.11
N ILE A 191 9.28 -25.20 52.61
CA ILE A 191 8.83 -24.46 53.80
C ILE A 191 8.61 -25.45 54.94
N LYS A 192 9.54 -25.49 55.89
CA LYS A 192 9.54 -26.43 57.02
C LYS A 192 8.46 -26.15 58.08
N LYS A 193 8.05 -24.88 58.22
CA LYS A 193 7.05 -24.41 59.19
C LYS A 193 5.96 -23.60 58.47
N PRO A 194 5.07 -24.25 57.70
CA PRO A 194 4.08 -23.55 56.89
C PRO A 194 3.00 -22.91 57.77
N VAL A 195 2.57 -21.69 57.40
CA VAL A 195 1.42 -21.02 58.03
C VAL A 195 0.19 -21.30 57.18
N SER A 196 -0.90 -21.73 57.82
CA SER A 196 -2.17 -21.98 57.13
C SER A 196 -2.83 -20.66 56.74
N CYS A 197 -3.10 -20.45 55.45
CA CYS A 197 -3.67 -19.20 54.93
C CYS A 197 -4.82 -19.47 53.94
N VAL A 198 -5.82 -18.60 53.95
CA VAL A 198 -6.86 -18.51 52.91
C VAL A 198 -6.67 -17.21 52.14
N TYR A 199 -6.45 -17.31 50.83
CA TYR A 199 -6.12 -16.19 49.95
C TYR A 199 -7.39 -15.57 49.36
N SER A 200 -7.34 -14.27 49.06
CA SER A 200 -8.48 -13.46 48.64
C SER A 200 -9.09 -13.93 47.32
N GLN A 201 -10.41 -13.75 47.15
CA GLN A 201 -11.12 -13.89 45.88
C GLN A 201 -11.97 -12.63 45.67
N PRO A 202 -12.31 -12.24 44.42
CA PRO A 202 -13.21 -11.13 44.17
C PRO A 202 -14.58 -11.37 44.84
N GLU A 203 -15.08 -10.40 45.62
CA GLU A 203 -16.44 -10.44 46.16
C GLU A 203 -17.43 -10.25 45.01
N LEU A 204 -18.29 -11.25 44.77
CA LEU A 204 -19.39 -11.18 43.80
C LEU A 204 -20.51 -10.33 44.41
N ASP A 205 -20.41 -9.01 44.24
CA ASP A 205 -21.40 -8.07 44.75
C ASP A 205 -22.67 -8.10 43.87
N LEU A 206 -23.72 -8.76 44.37
CA LEU A 206 -25.04 -8.87 43.75
C LEU A 206 -25.87 -7.62 44.09
N THR A 207 -25.56 -6.48 43.48
CA THR A 207 -26.49 -5.33 43.40
C THR A 207 -26.42 -4.67 42.01
N PRO A 208 -27.55 -4.26 41.39
CA PRO A 208 -27.55 -3.70 40.05
C PRO A 208 -27.17 -2.22 40.10
N GLY A 209 -25.88 -1.94 40.00
CA GLY A 209 -25.30 -0.61 39.81
C GLY A 209 -24.04 -0.73 38.93
N PRO A 210 -23.79 0.22 38.00
CA PRO A 210 -22.86 -0.03 36.90
C PRO A 210 -21.42 0.20 37.34
N SER A 211 -20.70 -0.88 37.66
CA SER A 211 -19.25 -0.89 37.75
C SER A 211 -18.69 -2.08 36.98
N ALA A 212 -18.89 -2.06 35.67
CA ALA A 212 -18.01 -2.71 34.72
C ALA A 212 -16.97 -1.69 34.27
N PHE A 213 -15.71 -2.13 34.22
CA PHE A 213 -14.56 -1.50 33.58
C PHE A 213 -14.98 -0.74 32.31
N ARG A 214 -15.17 0.57 32.44
CA ARG A 214 -15.20 1.49 31.30
C ARG A 214 -13.76 1.70 30.88
N LEU A 215 -13.38 1.08 29.76
CA LEU A 215 -12.54 1.75 28.78
C LEU A 215 -13.15 3.14 28.57
N ARG A 216 -12.41 4.21 28.90
CA ARG A 216 -12.81 5.57 28.51
C ARG A 216 -12.82 5.62 26.98
N PRO A 217 -13.96 5.87 26.32
CA PRO A 217 -14.00 6.19 24.91
C PRO A 217 -14.19 7.71 24.80
N ASP A 218 -13.31 8.52 25.39
CA ASP A 218 -13.44 10.00 25.40
C ASP A 218 -12.09 10.72 25.17
N GLU A 219 -11.17 10.12 24.42
CA GLU A 219 -10.03 10.83 23.81
C GLU A 219 -9.90 10.56 22.29
N PHE A 220 -11.00 10.16 21.66
CA PHE A 220 -11.18 10.22 20.20
C PHE A 220 -12.37 11.11 19.85
N THR A 221 -12.39 12.32 20.42
CA THR A 221 -13.22 13.40 19.88
C THR A 221 -12.36 14.22 18.94
N LEU A 222 -12.26 13.72 17.69
CA LEU A 222 -12.00 14.58 16.55
C LEU A 222 -12.96 15.77 16.63
N HIS A 223 -12.42 16.99 16.64
CA HIS A 223 -13.16 18.22 16.37
C HIS A 223 -13.78 18.13 14.97
N PHE A 224 -14.97 17.54 14.87
CA PHE A 224 -15.88 17.60 13.73
C PHE A 224 -17.23 18.15 14.22
N HIS A 225 -17.24 19.41 14.64
CA HIS A 225 -18.46 20.22 14.66
C HIS A 225 -18.10 21.71 14.66
N SER A 226 -17.78 22.22 13.48
CA SER A 226 -18.24 23.53 13.00
C SER A 226 -17.78 23.68 11.56
N LEU A 227 -18.53 23.10 10.62
CA LEU A 227 -18.47 23.41 9.17
C LEU A 227 -19.60 22.66 8.44
N ALA A 228 -20.86 22.94 8.81
CA ALA A 228 -22.01 22.52 8.02
C ALA A 228 -23.26 23.36 8.31
N THR A 229 -23.15 24.69 8.24
CA THR A 229 -24.31 25.57 8.04
C THR A 229 -23.88 26.85 7.31
N SER A 230 -23.77 26.75 5.99
CA SER A 230 -24.24 27.76 5.03
C SER A 230 -23.63 27.47 3.67
N ALA A 231 -24.44 26.90 2.79
CA ALA A 231 -24.14 26.78 1.38
C ALA A 231 -24.10 28.20 0.76
N THR A 232 -22.90 28.67 0.43
CA THR A 232 -22.69 29.52 -0.74
C THR A 232 -21.38 29.13 -1.42
N MET A 233 -21.52 28.51 -2.59
CA MET A 233 -20.45 28.08 -3.48
C MET A 233 -19.57 29.29 -3.87
N LYS A 234 -18.36 29.39 -3.31
CA LYS A 234 -17.28 30.23 -3.86
C LYS A 234 -16.03 29.39 -4.06
N ARG A 235 -15.44 29.55 -5.26
CA ARG A 235 -14.25 28.87 -5.79
C ARG A 235 -13.19 28.59 -4.72
N ALA A 236 -13.00 27.32 -4.37
CA ALA A 236 -11.83 26.89 -3.61
C ALA A 236 -10.58 26.98 -4.52
N SER A 237 -9.55 27.69 -4.04
CA SER A 237 -8.25 27.83 -4.69
C SER A 237 -7.44 26.55 -4.59
N LEU A 238 -6.72 26.20 -5.66
CA LEU A 238 -5.79 25.07 -5.75
C LEU A 238 -4.75 25.02 -4.60
N SER A 239 -4.43 26.18 -4.00
CA SER A 239 -3.46 26.24 -2.91
C SER A 239 -3.94 25.51 -1.65
N SER A 240 -5.25 25.49 -1.37
CA SER A 240 -5.83 24.84 -0.19
C SER A 240 -5.77 23.31 -0.25
N LEU A 241 -5.78 22.71 -1.45
CA LEU A 241 -5.59 21.26 -1.61
C LEU A 241 -4.13 20.84 -1.45
N LEU A 242 -3.19 21.67 -1.91
CA LEU A 242 -1.75 21.47 -1.73
C LEU A 242 -1.32 21.62 -0.26
N THR A 243 -2.00 22.47 0.51
CA THR A 243 -1.73 22.59 1.95
C THR A 243 -2.19 21.34 2.71
N ILE A 244 -3.32 20.75 2.33
CA ILE A 244 -3.85 19.52 2.98
C ILE A 244 -2.92 18.31 2.73
N LEU A 245 -2.31 18.19 1.54
CA LEU A 245 -1.30 17.15 1.28
C LEU A 245 0.04 17.40 1.99
N SER A 246 0.34 18.65 2.35
CA SER A 246 1.52 19.00 3.16
C SER A 246 1.28 18.86 4.67
N LEU A 247 0.02 18.84 5.13
CA LEU A 247 -0.37 18.83 6.55
C LEU A 247 -0.63 17.41 7.10
N CYS A 248 -0.59 16.37 6.26
CA CYS A 248 -0.75 14.97 6.68
C CYS A 248 0.56 14.22 6.96
N ALA A 249 1.71 14.90 6.95
CA ALA A 249 2.87 14.39 7.66
C ALA A 249 2.75 14.90 9.10
N PRO A 250 2.31 14.09 10.09
CA PRO A 250 2.74 14.38 11.44
C PRO A 250 4.26 14.48 11.34
N SER A 251 4.82 15.59 11.83
CA SER A 251 6.23 15.68 12.13
C SER A 251 6.52 14.57 13.13
N ALA A 252 6.87 13.38 12.62
CA ALA A 252 7.73 12.47 13.37
C ALA A 252 8.88 13.36 13.84
N GLN A 253 9.10 13.44 15.14
CA GLN A 253 10.23 14.17 15.70
C GLN A 253 11.47 13.62 15.00
N ALA A 254 11.98 14.37 14.01
CA ALA A 254 13.17 13.95 13.30
C ALA A 254 14.27 13.92 14.36
N GLU A 255 14.86 12.75 14.54
CA GLU A 255 16.00 12.57 15.43
C GLU A 255 17.03 13.67 15.15
N ASP A 256 17.43 14.40 16.20
CA ASP A 256 18.38 15.50 16.06
C ASP A 256 19.74 14.94 15.62
N ARG A 257 20.19 15.37 14.43
CA ARG A 257 21.44 14.94 13.80
C ARG A 257 22.36 16.13 13.54
N SER A 258 22.18 17.20 14.32
CA SER A 258 23.03 18.39 14.29
C SER A 258 24.48 18.06 14.66
N PRO A 259 25.48 18.82 14.16
CA PRO A 259 26.87 18.68 14.61
C PRO A 259 27.03 18.76 16.13
N GLU A 260 26.19 19.57 16.77
CA GLU A 260 26.08 19.74 18.21
C GLU A 260 25.69 18.42 18.89
N ARG A 261 24.64 17.75 18.38
CA ARG A 261 24.20 16.45 18.88
C ARG A 261 25.22 15.34 18.62
N VAL A 262 25.86 15.34 17.45
CA VAL A 262 26.95 14.40 17.10
C VAL A 262 28.11 14.52 18.09
N CYS A 263 28.48 15.74 18.51
CA CYS A 263 29.52 15.95 19.52
C CYS A 263 29.16 15.31 20.86
N TYR A 264 27.92 15.57 21.31
CA TYR A 264 27.41 14.99 22.54
C TYR A 264 27.39 13.46 22.49
N ASP A 265 26.83 12.88 21.44
CA ASP A 265 26.73 11.43 21.28
C ASP A 265 28.12 10.78 21.19
N SER A 266 29.11 11.48 20.65
CA SER A 266 30.52 11.03 20.61
C SER A 266 31.15 10.99 22.00
N CYS A 267 30.95 12.03 22.82
CA CYS A 267 31.37 12.04 24.23
C CYS A 267 30.66 10.95 25.05
N ALA A 268 29.34 10.83 24.90
CA ALA A 268 28.56 9.82 25.61
C ALA A 268 28.98 8.40 25.21
N SER A 269 29.18 8.13 23.92
CA SER A 269 29.50 6.78 23.42
C SER A 269 30.94 6.37 23.71
N SER A 270 31.89 7.31 23.67
CA SER A 270 33.30 7.03 24.03
C SER A 270 33.47 6.66 25.51
N LEU A 271 32.60 7.18 26.39
CA LEU A 271 32.60 6.90 27.83
C LEU A 271 31.70 5.73 28.23
N LYS A 272 30.82 5.29 27.35
CA LYS A 272 29.84 4.21 27.59
C LYS A 272 30.44 2.86 28.04
N PRO A 273 31.62 2.42 27.54
CA PRO A 273 32.25 1.19 28.01
C PRO A 273 32.88 1.32 29.42
N VAL A 274 33.08 2.54 29.93
CA VAL A 274 33.81 2.79 31.16
C VAL A 274 33.00 2.31 32.37
N HIS A 275 33.66 1.59 33.29
CA HIS A 275 33.08 1.22 34.58
C HIS A 275 33.75 2.03 35.69
N PHE A 276 32.99 2.90 36.35
CA PHE A 276 33.45 3.57 37.57
C PHE A 276 33.15 2.71 38.79
N ASP A 277 33.99 2.83 39.82
CA ASP A 277 33.84 2.17 41.13
C ASP A 277 32.59 2.61 41.91
N ASP A 278 32.03 3.79 41.60
CA ASP A 278 30.79 4.33 42.18
C ASP A 278 29.52 3.82 41.48
N MET A 279 29.65 2.99 40.44
CA MET A 279 28.53 2.32 39.80
C MET A 279 28.15 1.05 40.58
N LEU A 280 26.93 1.00 41.11
CA LEU A 280 26.37 -0.19 41.75
C LEU A 280 26.23 -1.35 40.76
N HIS A 281 26.79 -2.52 41.07
CA HIS A 281 26.76 -3.75 40.26
C HIS A 281 25.35 -4.28 39.90
N ASN A 282 24.29 -3.75 40.52
CA ASN A 282 22.91 -4.22 40.38
C ASN A 282 21.99 -3.26 39.60
N GLN A 283 22.55 -2.21 38.97
CA GLN A 283 21.81 -1.25 38.13
C GLN A 283 21.77 -1.77 36.69
N THR A 284 20.66 -2.37 36.28
CA THR A 284 20.54 -3.18 35.05
C THR A 284 20.02 -2.44 33.82
N ASN A 285 19.58 -1.18 33.94
CA ASN A 285 19.17 -0.40 32.77
C ASN A 285 20.36 0.43 32.23
N PHE A 286 20.81 0.02 31.05
CA PHE A 286 21.90 0.63 30.30
C PHE A 286 21.67 2.12 29.97
N MET A 287 20.42 2.53 29.79
CA MET A 287 20.06 3.93 29.46
C MET A 287 20.23 4.87 30.66
N THR A 288 20.04 4.37 31.88
CA THR A 288 20.12 5.16 33.12
C THR A 288 21.44 4.99 33.86
N LYS A 289 22.33 4.11 33.39
CA LYS A 289 23.61 3.79 34.06
C LYS A 289 24.44 5.04 34.34
N THR A 290 24.47 5.98 33.40
CA THR A 290 25.16 7.28 33.54
C THR A 290 24.52 8.16 34.63
N CYS A 291 23.20 8.10 34.83
CA CYS A 291 22.49 8.94 35.80
C CYS A 291 22.87 8.63 37.26
N TYR A 292 23.29 7.39 37.56
CA TYR A 292 23.56 6.93 38.92
C TYR A 292 25.01 7.14 39.39
N SER A 293 25.93 7.45 38.48
CA SER A 293 27.35 7.61 38.79
C SER A 293 27.75 9.08 38.66
N PRO A 294 28.00 9.78 39.78
CA PRO A 294 28.58 11.12 39.76
C PRO A 294 29.87 11.19 38.95
N LYS A 295 30.73 10.16 39.00
CA LYS A 295 31.96 10.10 38.18
C LYS A 295 31.66 10.01 36.69
N SER A 296 30.62 9.28 36.29
CA SER A 296 30.17 9.19 34.90
C SER A 296 29.63 10.52 34.37
N ILE A 297 28.80 11.20 35.17
CA ILE A 297 28.26 12.53 34.80
C ILE A 297 29.40 13.55 34.69
N LEU A 298 30.31 13.59 35.66
CA LEU A 298 31.45 14.50 35.64
C LEU A 298 32.38 14.24 34.45
N SER A 299 32.65 12.96 34.14
CA SER A 299 33.47 12.58 32.98
C SER A 299 32.81 13.01 31.66
N LEU A 300 31.48 12.85 31.54
CA LEU A 300 30.72 13.34 30.39
C LEU A 300 30.80 14.87 30.28
N TYR A 301 30.61 15.60 31.37
CA TYR A 301 30.64 17.07 31.37
C TYR A 301 32.03 17.61 31.03
N LEU A 302 33.08 16.97 31.55
CA LEU A 302 34.46 17.29 31.22
C LEU A 302 34.78 17.00 29.75
N CYS A 303 34.28 15.89 29.17
CA CYS A 303 34.41 15.62 27.75
C CYS A 303 33.73 16.72 26.90
N LEU A 304 32.49 17.08 27.24
CA LEU A 304 31.74 18.13 26.54
C LEU A 304 32.43 19.49 26.67
N ASP A 305 33.06 19.78 27.80
CA ASP A 305 33.77 21.05 27.99
C ASP A 305 35.10 21.12 27.23
N VAL A 306 35.77 19.98 27.03
CA VAL A 306 37.03 19.90 26.29
C VAL A 306 36.81 19.90 24.78
N TYR A 307 35.82 19.14 24.28
CA TYR A 307 35.67 18.88 22.84
C TYR A 307 34.48 19.59 22.18
N CYS A 308 33.45 19.98 22.93
CA CYS A 308 32.19 20.47 22.36
C CYS A 308 31.92 21.95 22.65
N MET A 309 31.21 22.59 21.71
CA MET A 309 30.70 23.96 21.87
C MET A 309 29.58 24.02 22.91
N VAL A 310 29.19 25.23 23.34
CA VAL A 310 28.20 25.41 24.41
C VAL A 310 26.82 24.88 23.99
N GLU A 311 26.49 25.05 22.71
CA GLU A 311 25.23 24.63 22.09
C GLU A 311 25.04 23.10 22.12
N ALA A 312 26.11 22.33 21.96
CA ALA A 312 26.11 20.87 22.09
C ALA A 312 25.72 20.37 23.49
N ARG A 313 25.97 21.20 24.52
CA ARG A 313 25.62 20.87 25.90
C ARG A 313 24.11 20.90 26.07
N GLU A 314 23.45 21.90 25.52
CA GLU A 314 21.98 22.04 25.61
C GLU A 314 21.27 20.97 24.75
N ALA A 315 21.76 20.73 23.53
CA ALA A 315 21.17 19.74 22.62
C ALA A 315 21.18 18.31 23.16
N GLY A 316 22.20 17.93 23.93
CA GLY A 316 22.36 16.57 24.46
C GLY A 316 21.90 16.38 25.91
N LEU A 317 22.16 17.35 26.80
CA LEU A 317 21.88 17.22 28.23
C LEU A 317 20.40 17.40 28.58
N GLY A 318 19.64 18.14 27.79
CA GLY A 318 18.18 18.26 27.97
C GLY A 318 17.48 16.91 27.94
N PRO A 319 17.58 16.16 26.82
CA PRO A 319 17.00 14.81 26.70
C PRO A 319 17.55 13.82 27.73
N LEU A 320 18.85 13.92 28.08
CA LEU A 320 19.42 13.08 29.13
C LEU A 320 18.81 13.39 30.50
N ASN A 321 18.59 14.68 30.83
CA ASN A 321 17.98 15.07 32.09
C ASN A 321 16.53 14.56 32.18
N GLU A 322 15.76 14.69 31.11
CA GLU A 322 14.41 14.11 31.02
C GLU A 322 14.46 12.60 31.26
N THR A 323 15.36 11.88 30.59
CA THR A 323 15.54 10.43 30.78
C THR A 323 15.93 10.09 32.23
N CYS A 324 16.87 10.82 32.83
CA CYS A 324 17.29 10.59 34.22
C CYS A 324 16.16 10.90 35.22
N VAL A 325 15.34 11.93 34.98
CA VAL A 325 14.21 12.29 35.85
C VAL A 325 13.08 11.27 35.72
N GLU A 326 12.76 10.86 34.49
CA GLU A 326 11.67 9.91 34.22
C GLU A 326 12.03 8.50 34.64
N GLN A 327 13.20 7.99 34.23
CA GLN A 327 13.57 6.58 34.39
C GLN A 327 14.43 6.30 35.63
N ALA A 328 15.22 7.27 36.10
CA ALA A 328 16.08 7.10 37.27
C ALA A 328 15.63 7.91 38.50
N HIS A 329 14.61 8.78 38.35
CA HIS A 329 14.18 9.73 39.36
C HIS A 329 15.32 10.58 39.94
N ILE A 330 16.33 10.86 39.12
CA ILE A 330 17.51 11.67 39.46
C ILE A 330 17.52 12.90 38.56
N VAL A 331 17.62 14.08 39.18
CA VAL A 331 17.86 15.32 38.44
C VAL A 331 19.35 15.44 38.16
N LEU A 332 19.73 15.69 36.92
CA LEU A 332 21.13 15.92 36.59
C LEU A 332 21.65 17.17 37.31
N PRO A 333 22.86 17.12 37.89
CA PRO A 333 23.48 18.29 38.49
C PRO A 333 23.71 19.37 37.43
N PRO A 334 23.68 20.67 37.80
CA PRO A 334 23.94 21.73 36.85
C PRO A 334 25.37 21.61 36.29
N PHE A 335 25.57 22.01 35.03
CA PHE A 335 26.87 21.98 34.36
C PHE A 335 27.96 22.77 35.12
N SER A 336 27.56 23.74 35.95
CA SER A 336 28.48 24.48 36.83
C SER A 336 29.23 23.61 37.84
N ILE A 337 28.87 22.34 38.04
CA ILE A 337 29.59 21.42 38.93
C ILE A 337 31.07 21.21 38.52
N ILE A 338 31.40 21.40 37.24
CA ILE A 338 32.79 21.33 36.75
C ILE A 338 33.54 22.68 36.81
N SER A 339 32.91 23.76 37.31
CA SER A 339 33.54 25.09 37.37
C SER A 339 34.83 25.14 38.20
N ASN A 340 34.97 24.23 39.16
CA ASN A 340 36.17 24.09 39.99
C ASN A 340 37.37 23.44 39.27
N TYR A 341 37.19 22.91 38.05
CA TYR A 341 38.28 22.34 37.25
C TYR A 341 38.94 23.41 36.38
N THR A 342 40.18 23.78 36.70
CA THR A 342 40.97 24.68 35.84
C THR A 342 41.46 23.97 34.58
N ALA A 343 41.92 24.72 33.57
CA ALA A 343 42.51 24.14 32.36
C ALA A 343 43.69 23.18 32.68
N LYS A 344 44.52 23.56 33.66
CA LYS A 344 45.65 22.72 34.14
C LYS A 344 45.19 21.46 34.85
N ASP A 345 44.04 21.48 35.52
CA ASP A 345 43.47 20.29 36.14
C ASP A 345 42.97 19.32 35.07
N LYS A 346 42.32 19.81 34.02
CA LYS A 346 41.83 18.99 32.88
C LYS A 346 42.96 18.35 32.08
N GLU A 347 44.13 18.96 32.02
CA GLU A 347 45.33 18.35 31.40
C GLU A 347 45.88 17.17 32.21
N ARG A 348 45.67 17.16 33.53
CA ARG A 348 46.17 16.11 34.44
C ARG A 348 45.21 14.92 34.58
N ILE A 349 43.95 15.09 34.21
CA ILE A 349 42.95 14.01 34.25
C ILE A 349 43.33 12.92 33.25
N HIS A 350 43.15 11.66 33.66
CA HIS A 350 43.48 10.48 32.85
C HIS A 350 42.81 10.54 31.48
N ARG A 351 43.61 10.29 30.44
CA ARG A 351 43.16 10.24 29.04
C ARG A 351 42.85 8.82 28.66
N LEU A 352 41.56 8.52 28.53
CA LEU A 352 41.07 7.20 28.20
C LEU A 352 41.42 6.87 26.75
N GLU A 353 42.26 5.86 26.59
CA GLU A 353 42.63 5.30 25.29
C GLU A 353 41.74 4.11 24.91
N ARG A 354 41.66 3.81 23.61
CA ARG A 354 40.83 2.71 23.09
C ARG A 354 41.12 1.36 23.75
N ASN A 355 42.38 0.99 23.90
CA ASN A 355 42.81 -0.30 24.46
C ASN A 355 42.37 -0.49 25.92
N GLU A 356 42.23 0.59 26.68
CA GLU A 356 41.76 0.56 28.07
C GLU A 356 40.27 0.25 28.18
N THR A 357 39.50 0.52 27.11
CA THR A 357 38.06 0.19 27.04
C THR A 357 37.77 -1.26 26.71
N GLU A 358 38.76 -2.02 26.23
CA GLU A 358 38.63 -3.43 25.86
C GLU A 358 38.88 -4.37 27.06
N GLY A 359 39.44 -3.86 28.17
CA GLY A 359 39.62 -4.59 29.43
C GLY A 359 38.53 -4.26 30.46
N SER A 360 38.23 -5.20 31.37
CA SER A 360 37.34 -4.97 32.53
C SER A 360 38.02 -4.09 33.60
N VAL A 361 38.48 -2.91 33.22
CA VAL A 361 39.15 -1.95 34.10
C VAL A 361 38.10 -1.11 34.83
N THR A 362 38.21 -1.05 36.16
CA THR A 362 37.38 -0.18 36.98
C THR A 362 38.15 1.09 37.31
N PHE A 363 37.56 2.25 37.03
CA PHE A 363 38.17 3.55 37.26
C PHE A 363 37.68 4.14 38.58
N GLY A 364 38.63 4.50 39.45
CA GLY A 364 38.36 5.17 40.74
C GLY A 364 38.27 6.69 40.64
N GLU A 365 38.57 7.27 39.48
CA GLU A 365 38.60 8.71 39.24
C GLU A 365 37.87 9.06 37.94
N VAL A 366 37.59 10.35 37.74
CA VAL A 366 36.99 10.84 36.48
C VAL A 366 37.99 10.69 35.34
N VAL A 367 37.50 10.42 34.14
CA VAL A 367 38.33 10.24 32.95
C VAL A 367 37.82 11.10 31.80
N ILE A 368 38.73 11.48 30.89
CA ILE A 368 38.36 12.19 29.66
C ILE A 368 38.87 11.36 28.49
N PRO A 369 38.07 11.11 27.42
CA PRO A 369 38.56 10.45 26.22
C PRO A 369 39.82 11.13 25.67
N SER A 370 40.80 10.35 25.20
CA SER A 370 41.91 10.88 24.42
C SER A 370 41.38 11.49 23.11
N GLU A 371 42.15 12.41 22.50
CA GLU A 371 41.75 13.07 21.25
C GLU A 371 41.54 12.04 20.13
N THR A 372 42.39 11.01 20.09
CA THR A 372 42.30 9.90 19.14
C THR A 372 41.05 9.05 19.37
N TRP A 373 40.71 8.74 20.63
CA TRP A 373 39.53 7.95 20.95
C TRP A 373 38.23 8.72 20.69
N PHE A 374 38.18 9.99 21.07
CA PHE A 374 37.08 10.88 20.75
C PHE A 374 36.91 11.01 19.22
N GLY A 375 38.01 11.21 18.48
CA GLY A 375 37.99 11.33 17.02
C GLY A 375 37.39 10.12 16.31
N ILE A 376 37.67 8.89 16.78
CA ILE A 376 37.06 7.67 16.21
C ILE A 376 35.54 7.65 16.39
N TRP A 377 35.05 8.04 17.57
CA TRP A 377 33.61 8.13 17.84
C TRP A 377 32.96 9.27 17.06
N TRP A 378 33.62 10.42 16.98
CA TRP A 378 33.20 11.54 16.15
C TRP A 378 33.02 11.12 14.70
N ASP A 379 34.05 10.53 14.09
CA ASP A 379 34.00 10.05 12.70
C ASP A 379 32.91 9.00 12.50
N THR A 380 32.71 8.11 13.48
CA THR A 380 31.64 7.10 13.44
C THR A 380 30.26 7.76 13.45
N MET A 381 30.02 8.67 14.39
CA MET A 381 28.71 9.32 14.59
C MET A 381 28.38 10.30 13.46
N ASP A 382 29.34 11.12 13.04
CA ASP A 382 29.19 12.02 11.90
C ASP A 382 28.89 11.23 10.61
N SER A 383 29.60 10.12 10.37
CA SER A 383 29.34 9.25 9.23
C SER A 383 27.92 8.69 9.21
N VAL A 384 27.43 8.24 10.37
CA VAL A 384 26.06 7.72 10.52
C VAL A 384 25.03 8.84 10.35
N ALA A 385 25.18 9.94 11.08
CA ALA A 385 24.29 11.10 11.02
C ALA A 385 24.19 11.66 9.59
N TYR A 386 25.32 11.81 8.90
CA TYR A 386 25.38 12.22 7.51
C TYR A 386 24.59 11.24 6.63
N THR A 387 24.85 9.94 6.74
CA THR A 387 24.24 8.93 5.87
C THR A 387 22.73 8.84 6.05
N TYR A 388 22.24 8.83 7.30
CA TYR A 388 20.82 8.80 7.64
C TYR A 388 20.08 10.08 7.24
N THR A 389 20.70 11.25 7.42
CA THR A 389 20.13 12.52 6.91
C THR A 389 19.91 12.45 5.41
N HIS A 390 20.87 11.89 4.67
CA HIS A 390 20.69 11.67 3.25
C HIS A 390 19.60 10.63 2.99
N HIS A 391 19.48 9.54 3.77
CA HIS A 391 18.44 8.50 3.58
C HIS A 391 17.06 9.14 3.50
N ASP A 392 16.75 9.97 4.49
CA ASP A 392 15.47 10.67 4.59
C ASP A 392 15.29 11.69 3.45
N LEU A 393 16.34 12.45 3.14
CA LEU A 393 16.31 13.42 2.05
C LEU A 393 16.00 12.76 0.70
N TYR A 394 16.62 11.62 0.42
CA TYR A 394 16.46 10.95 -0.87
C TYR A 394 15.14 10.19 -0.97
N GLY A 395 14.61 9.66 0.14
CA GLY A 395 13.24 9.16 0.21
C GLY A 395 12.24 10.27 -0.16
N ARG A 396 12.39 11.46 0.45
CA ARG A 396 11.57 12.65 0.10
C ARG A 396 11.76 13.10 -1.34
N ALA A 397 12.98 13.00 -1.89
CA ALA A 397 13.27 13.39 -3.26
C ALA A 397 12.43 12.63 -4.30
N MET A 398 12.06 11.37 -4.05
CA MET A 398 11.17 10.61 -4.94
C MET A 398 9.79 11.26 -5.04
N ILE A 399 9.22 11.65 -3.90
CA ILE A 399 7.91 12.29 -3.85
C ILE A 399 7.98 13.69 -4.48
N ILE A 400 9.02 14.47 -4.15
CA ILE A 400 9.23 15.81 -4.72
C ILE A 400 9.35 15.76 -6.25
N PHE A 401 10.11 14.79 -6.79
CA PHE A 401 10.23 14.61 -8.23
C PHE A 401 8.86 14.49 -8.91
N TRP A 402 7.99 13.62 -8.38
CA TRP A 402 6.65 13.44 -8.95
C TRP A 402 5.72 14.62 -8.72
N ILE A 403 5.84 15.33 -7.58
CA ILE A 403 5.13 16.60 -7.37
C ILE A 403 5.50 17.62 -8.45
N VAL A 404 6.78 17.76 -8.77
CA VAL A 404 7.26 18.67 -9.83
C VAL A 404 6.73 18.25 -11.20
N VAL A 405 6.82 16.96 -11.54
CA VAL A 405 6.29 16.42 -12.81
C VAL A 405 4.79 16.69 -12.95
N VAL A 406 4.02 16.42 -11.90
CA VAL A 406 2.57 16.69 -11.88
C VAL A 406 2.30 18.19 -11.98
N ALA A 407 3.03 19.04 -11.25
CA ALA A 407 2.87 20.49 -11.32
C ALA A 407 3.12 21.04 -12.73
N ILE A 408 4.14 20.54 -13.43
CA ILE A 408 4.38 20.86 -14.84
C ILE A 408 3.19 20.43 -15.71
N GLY A 409 2.64 19.23 -15.48
CA GLY A 409 1.46 18.73 -16.16
C GLY A 409 0.22 19.62 -15.95
N VAL A 410 -0.05 20.03 -14.70
CA VAL A 410 -1.15 20.93 -14.34
C VAL A 410 -0.98 22.30 -14.98
N LEU A 411 0.24 22.87 -14.94
CA LEU A 411 0.52 24.14 -15.58
C LEU A 411 0.30 24.07 -17.09
N ASN A 412 0.76 23.01 -17.75
CA ASN A 412 0.51 22.80 -19.17
C ASN A 412 -0.99 22.69 -19.50
N HIS A 413 -1.74 21.93 -18.70
CA HIS A 413 -3.19 21.79 -18.91
C HIS A 413 -3.93 23.13 -18.71
N LEU A 414 -3.57 23.90 -17.67
CA LEU A 414 -4.13 25.22 -17.44
C LEU A 414 -3.83 26.17 -18.61
N MET A 415 -2.60 26.15 -19.13
CA MET A 415 -2.21 26.93 -20.30
C MET A 415 -3.06 26.56 -21.53
N GLN A 416 -3.28 25.26 -21.78
CA GLN A 416 -4.14 24.77 -22.86
C GLN A 416 -5.60 25.22 -22.69
N GLN A 417 -6.16 25.14 -21.48
CA GLN A 417 -7.52 25.59 -21.21
C GLN A 417 -7.69 27.10 -21.41
N ILE A 418 -6.73 27.90 -20.96
CA ILE A 418 -6.75 29.36 -21.18
C ILE A 418 -6.75 29.66 -22.67
N ALA A 419 -5.90 29.00 -23.45
CA ALA A 419 -5.86 29.21 -24.89
C ALA A 419 -7.16 28.79 -25.59
N ASN A 420 -7.71 27.61 -25.25
CA ASN A 420 -8.99 27.15 -25.79
C ASN A 420 -10.11 28.13 -25.48
N SER A 421 -10.15 28.68 -24.25
CA SER A 421 -11.13 29.68 -23.86
C SER A 421 -10.99 31.00 -24.64
N GLN A 422 -9.75 31.39 -25.00
CA GLN A 422 -9.48 32.57 -25.81
C GLN A 422 -9.89 32.36 -27.28
N ILE A 423 -9.67 31.16 -27.84
CA ILE A 423 -10.11 30.78 -29.18
C ILE A 423 -11.63 30.85 -29.28
N VAL A 424 -12.35 30.26 -28.31
CA VAL A 424 -13.81 30.31 -28.22
C VAL A 424 -14.31 31.76 -28.15
N ARG A 425 -13.73 32.58 -27.26
CA ARG A 425 -14.18 33.97 -27.07
C ARG A 425 -13.95 34.88 -28.27
N LYS A 426 -12.91 34.62 -29.06
CA LYS A 426 -12.55 35.46 -30.21
C LYS A 426 -13.09 34.95 -31.55
N HIS A 427 -13.78 33.80 -31.56
CA HIS A 427 -14.24 33.12 -32.79
C HIS A 427 -13.16 33.11 -33.89
N SER A 428 -11.90 32.96 -33.48
CA SER A 428 -10.76 33.05 -34.39
C SER A 428 -9.70 32.04 -33.98
N SER A 429 -9.59 31.01 -34.82
CA SER A 429 -8.51 30.00 -34.85
C SER A 429 -7.10 30.64 -34.86
N LYS A 430 -6.99 31.90 -35.31
CA LYS A 430 -5.73 32.65 -35.43
C LYS A 430 -5.25 33.36 -34.14
N SER A 431 -5.95 33.22 -33.00
CA SER A 431 -5.69 34.04 -31.81
C SER A 431 -4.60 33.53 -30.84
N GLY A 432 -3.76 32.57 -31.23
CA GLY A 432 -2.52 32.33 -30.51
C GLY A 432 -1.53 33.47 -30.80
N GLY A 433 -1.18 34.30 -29.82
CA GLY A 433 -0.06 35.24 -29.98
C GLY A 433 1.23 34.50 -30.43
N ARG A 434 2.23 35.20 -31.00
CA ARG A 434 3.49 34.55 -31.47
C ARG A 434 4.10 33.59 -30.44
N LEU A 435 4.04 33.96 -29.16
CA LEU A 435 4.49 33.14 -28.02
C LEU A 435 3.68 31.86 -27.83
N TRP A 436 2.35 31.90 -28.00
CA TRP A 436 1.49 30.71 -27.90
C TRP A 436 1.76 29.73 -29.04
N ASN A 437 1.87 30.24 -30.28
CA ASN A 437 2.18 29.40 -31.43
C ASN A 437 3.59 28.80 -31.35
N LEU A 438 4.54 29.51 -30.73
CA LEU A 438 5.86 28.98 -30.43
C LEU A 438 5.80 27.90 -29.34
N TYR A 439 5.02 28.13 -28.27
CA TYR A 439 4.79 27.18 -27.19
C TYR A 439 4.16 25.88 -27.69
N THR A 440 3.03 25.94 -28.39
CA THR A 440 2.34 24.75 -28.91
C THR A 440 3.17 24.04 -29.98
N SER A 441 3.86 24.78 -30.85
CA SER A 441 4.78 24.18 -31.83
C SER A 441 5.94 23.45 -31.15
N THR A 442 6.58 24.04 -30.14
CA THR A 442 7.66 23.39 -29.39
C THR A 442 7.17 22.23 -28.55
N LEU A 443 6.03 22.37 -27.85
CA LEU A 443 5.44 21.31 -27.03
C LEU A 443 5.03 20.12 -27.90
N ASN A 444 4.34 20.36 -29.02
CA ASN A 444 3.91 19.28 -29.92
C ASN A 444 5.10 18.58 -30.59
N ARG A 445 6.21 19.30 -30.85
CA ARG A 445 7.47 18.69 -31.33
C ARG A 445 8.14 17.77 -30.31
N ILE A 446 7.85 17.95 -29.01
CA ILE A 446 8.43 17.16 -27.92
C ILE A 446 7.47 16.06 -27.44
N ALA A 447 6.17 16.34 -27.36
CA ALA A 447 5.16 15.47 -26.78
C ALA A 447 4.56 14.44 -27.76
N VAL A 448 4.39 14.80 -29.03
CA VAL A 448 3.77 13.94 -30.05
C VAL A 448 4.65 12.78 -30.54
N PRO A 449 5.98 12.92 -30.75
CA PRO A 449 6.74 11.83 -31.34
C PRO A 449 6.99 10.65 -30.38
N ALA A 450 7.17 9.45 -30.96
CA ALA A 450 7.60 8.25 -30.25
C ALA A 450 9.05 8.37 -29.75
N THR A 451 9.37 7.70 -28.63
CA THR A 451 10.70 7.78 -28.00
C THR A 451 11.81 7.21 -28.88
N PHE A 452 11.57 6.06 -29.50
CA PHE A 452 12.51 5.44 -30.42
C PHE A 452 11.81 5.09 -31.73
N GLY A 453 12.32 5.63 -32.85
CA GLY A 453 11.73 5.46 -34.17
C GLY A 453 10.30 6.02 -34.24
N ASP A 454 9.41 5.25 -34.85
CA ASP A 454 8.04 5.68 -35.20
C ASP A 454 6.94 4.90 -34.45
N ARG A 455 7.32 4.05 -33.50
CA ARG A 455 6.42 3.06 -32.88
C ARG A 455 6.09 3.44 -31.44
N CYS A 456 4.92 4.04 -31.21
CA CYS A 456 4.43 4.35 -29.86
C CYS A 456 3.31 3.39 -29.45
N SER A 457 2.42 3.06 -30.38
CA SER A 457 1.30 2.14 -30.17
C SER A 457 1.65 0.72 -30.62
N GLN A 458 2.60 0.56 -31.55
CA GLN A 458 3.14 -0.74 -31.95
C GLN A 458 3.99 -1.37 -30.84
N LYS A 459 3.95 -2.71 -30.79
CA LYS A 459 4.75 -3.51 -29.85
C LYS A 459 6.19 -3.57 -30.34
N ILE A 460 7.15 -3.26 -29.46
CA ILE A 460 8.58 -3.49 -29.70
C ILE A 460 9.05 -4.52 -28.67
N GLY A 461 9.34 -5.74 -29.14
CA GLY A 461 9.73 -6.86 -28.27
C GLY A 461 8.65 -7.18 -27.24
N TRP A 462 8.95 -6.90 -25.97
CA TRP A 462 8.16 -7.30 -24.80
C TRP A 462 7.21 -6.21 -24.25
N GLY A 463 7.12 -5.04 -24.90
CA GLY A 463 6.28 -3.93 -24.43
C GLY A 463 5.95 -2.88 -25.49
N THR A 464 5.25 -1.82 -25.06
CA THR A 464 5.01 -0.60 -25.85
C THR A 464 5.99 0.48 -25.42
N VAL A 465 6.41 1.32 -26.38
CA VAL A 465 7.33 2.43 -26.10
C VAL A 465 6.49 3.68 -25.83
N PRO A 466 6.61 4.31 -24.65
CA PRO A 466 5.85 5.52 -24.35
C PRO A 466 6.22 6.69 -25.28
N PRO A 467 5.37 7.74 -25.34
CA PRO A 467 5.72 9.01 -25.96
C PRO A 467 7.01 9.61 -25.36
N ARG A 468 7.75 10.42 -26.16
CA ARG A 468 9.07 10.97 -25.77
C ARG A 468 9.09 11.59 -24.38
N ILE A 469 8.11 12.42 -24.07
CA ILE A 469 8.06 13.13 -22.78
C ILE A 469 7.91 12.15 -21.60
N GLN A 470 7.09 11.11 -21.76
CA GLN A 470 6.93 10.09 -20.73
C GLN A 470 8.22 9.29 -20.53
N SER A 471 8.87 8.90 -21.62
CA SER A 471 10.14 8.17 -21.54
C SER A 471 11.28 9.01 -20.99
N LEU A 472 11.36 10.31 -21.32
CA LEU A 472 12.33 11.24 -20.73
C LEU A 472 12.11 11.40 -19.23
N THR A 473 10.85 11.58 -18.80
CA THR A 473 10.49 11.65 -17.37
C THR A 473 10.87 10.35 -16.65
N LEU A 474 10.55 9.19 -17.22
CA LEU A 474 10.89 7.89 -16.64
C LEU A 474 12.41 7.63 -16.62
N PHE A 475 13.13 8.08 -17.65
CA PHE A 475 14.58 7.99 -17.71
C PHE A 475 15.22 8.88 -16.65
N ALA A 476 14.76 10.13 -16.51
CA ALA A 476 15.21 11.03 -15.45
C ALA A 476 14.93 10.44 -14.06
N PHE A 477 13.75 9.84 -13.87
CA PHE A 477 13.40 9.16 -12.62
C PHE A 477 14.31 7.95 -12.34
N LEU A 478 14.62 7.14 -13.35
CA LEU A 478 15.54 6.00 -13.23
C LEU A 478 16.97 6.47 -12.86
N ILE A 479 17.49 7.48 -13.57
CA ILE A 479 18.82 8.03 -13.28
C ILE A 479 18.88 8.62 -11.88
N LEU A 480 17.83 9.35 -11.47
CA LEU A 480 17.73 9.88 -10.11
C LEU A 480 17.78 8.75 -9.08
N ASN A 481 17.01 7.68 -9.26
CA ASN A 481 17.04 6.53 -8.35
C ASN A 481 18.43 5.89 -8.28
N ILE A 482 19.10 5.67 -9.41
CA ILE A 482 20.44 5.09 -9.46
C ILE A 482 21.45 5.99 -8.73
N VAL A 483 21.46 7.30 -9.04
CA VAL A 483 22.39 8.26 -8.44
C VAL A 483 22.17 8.34 -6.93
N LEU A 484 20.92 8.47 -6.49
CA LEU A 484 20.58 8.57 -5.07
C LEU A 484 20.82 7.24 -4.32
N SER A 485 20.76 6.08 -4.98
CA SER A 485 21.14 4.80 -4.36
C SER A 485 22.65 4.66 -4.13
N ILE A 486 23.50 5.41 -4.83
CA ILE A 486 24.97 5.26 -4.78
C ILE A 486 25.67 6.45 -4.10
N HIS A 487 25.08 7.64 -4.18
CA HIS A 487 25.68 8.88 -3.69
C HIS A 487 25.44 9.10 -2.19
N GLY A 488 26.35 9.82 -1.53
CA GLY A 488 26.14 10.32 -0.16
C GLY A 488 26.47 9.33 0.96
N TYR A 489 27.49 8.48 0.77
CA TYR A 489 28.05 7.66 1.85
C TYR A 489 29.37 8.26 2.34
N ARG A 490 29.48 8.47 3.67
CA ARG A 490 30.77 8.69 4.32
C ARG A 490 31.24 7.33 4.83
N ILE A 491 32.47 6.97 4.45
CA ILE A 491 33.07 5.69 4.84
C ILE A 491 34.37 6.03 5.56
N VAL A 492 34.47 5.56 6.80
CA VAL A 492 35.59 5.88 7.70
C VAL A 492 36.43 4.62 7.92
N SER A 493 37.73 4.81 8.16
CA SER A 493 38.68 3.71 8.30
C SER A 493 38.42 2.87 9.55
N ILE A 494 38.00 3.51 10.64
CA ILE A 494 37.61 2.88 11.90
C ILE A 494 36.19 3.32 12.22
N ASN A 495 35.23 2.40 12.19
CA ASN A 495 33.84 2.65 12.54
C ASN A 495 33.42 1.72 13.68
N MET A 496 32.87 2.28 14.76
CA MET A 496 32.53 1.51 15.96
C MET A 496 31.29 0.63 15.80
N TYR A 497 30.41 0.91 14.83
CA TYR A 497 29.24 0.08 14.53
C TYR A 497 29.55 -0.96 13.45
N PHE A 498 30.30 -0.59 12.42
CA PHE A 498 30.57 -1.42 11.25
C PHE A 498 32.09 -1.44 10.97
N PRO A 499 32.86 -2.29 11.65
CA PRO A 499 34.32 -2.21 11.68
C PRO A 499 35.02 -2.36 10.33
N SER A 500 34.37 -2.96 9.31
CA SER A 500 34.94 -3.12 7.98
C SER A 500 34.24 -2.24 6.95
N THR A 501 35.01 -1.78 5.96
CA THR A 501 34.50 -1.01 4.81
C THR A 501 33.38 -1.75 4.08
N ALA A 502 33.52 -3.07 3.91
CA ALA A 502 32.48 -3.90 3.29
C ALA A 502 31.17 -3.86 4.08
N LYS A 503 31.23 -4.00 5.42
CA LYS A 503 30.04 -3.92 6.28
C LYS A 503 29.38 -2.54 6.21
N GLN A 504 30.17 -1.46 6.23
CA GLN A 504 29.65 -0.09 6.06
C GLN A 504 28.90 0.07 4.72
N ILE A 505 29.50 -0.36 3.61
CA ILE A 505 28.88 -0.25 2.28
C ILE A 505 27.58 -1.03 2.21
N PHE A 506 27.57 -2.31 2.61
CA PHE A 506 26.36 -3.12 2.54
C PHE A 506 25.26 -2.60 3.47
N ARG A 507 25.60 -2.21 4.70
CA ARG A 507 24.64 -1.61 5.64
C ARG A 507 23.98 -0.36 5.05
N TYR A 508 24.79 0.61 4.62
CA TYR A 508 24.28 1.89 4.14
C TYR A 508 23.54 1.76 2.80
N ALA A 509 24.06 0.97 1.86
CA ALA A 509 23.38 0.74 0.58
C ALA A 509 22.06 -0.02 0.73
N SER A 510 22.00 -1.00 1.65
CA SER A 510 20.76 -1.73 1.94
C SER A 510 19.70 -0.82 2.54
N ASP A 511 20.03 0.03 3.52
CA ASP A 511 19.07 0.99 4.07
C ASP A 511 18.57 1.96 3.02
N ARG A 512 19.49 2.55 2.26
CA ARG A 512 19.17 3.48 1.18
C ARG A 512 18.15 2.90 0.20
N THR A 513 18.41 1.69 -0.27
CA THR A 513 17.56 1.03 -1.28
C THR A 513 16.21 0.61 -0.68
N GLY A 514 16.18 0.14 0.57
CA GLY A 514 14.93 -0.17 1.28
C GLY A 514 14.04 1.06 1.48
N ILE A 515 14.61 2.17 1.96
CA ILE A 515 13.88 3.43 2.23
C ILE A 515 13.35 4.02 0.93
N ILE A 516 14.17 4.11 -0.13
CA ILE A 516 13.72 4.63 -1.42
C ILE A 516 12.66 3.72 -2.05
N SER A 517 12.80 2.39 -1.92
CA SER A 517 11.79 1.43 -2.38
C SER A 517 10.45 1.68 -1.70
N PHE A 518 10.42 1.77 -0.37
CA PHE A 518 9.17 1.93 0.38
C PHE A 518 8.56 3.33 0.18
N ALA A 519 9.39 4.37 0.01
CA ALA A 519 8.93 5.71 -0.35
C ALA A 519 8.15 5.76 -1.68
N ASN A 520 8.38 4.80 -2.58
CA ASN A 520 7.64 4.71 -3.85
C ASN A 520 6.25 4.07 -3.72
N PHE A 521 5.89 3.45 -2.59
CA PHE A 521 4.60 2.75 -2.43
C PHE A 521 3.38 3.68 -2.62
N PRO A 522 3.30 4.87 -1.99
CA PRO A 522 2.23 5.83 -2.26
C PRO A 522 2.04 6.12 -3.75
N LEU A 523 3.14 6.28 -4.48
CA LEU A 523 3.15 6.61 -5.91
C LEU A 523 2.65 5.44 -6.77
N ILE A 524 3.01 4.20 -6.42
CA ILE A 524 2.52 2.99 -7.11
C ILE A 524 1.00 2.94 -7.07
N TRP A 525 0.38 3.14 -5.90
CA TRP A 525 -1.08 3.13 -5.79
C TRP A 525 -1.71 4.35 -6.46
N LEU A 526 -1.16 5.55 -6.24
CA LEU A 526 -1.66 6.79 -6.83
C LEU A 526 -1.81 6.69 -8.36
N PHE A 527 -0.80 6.16 -9.03
CA PHE A 527 -0.77 6.03 -10.48
C PHE A 527 -1.53 4.82 -11.02
N GLY A 528 -1.90 3.85 -10.17
CA GLY A 528 -2.64 2.65 -10.54
C GLY A 528 -4.17 2.79 -10.51
N MET A 529 -4.70 3.90 -9.98
CA MET A 529 -6.14 4.12 -9.80
C MET A 529 -6.86 4.57 -11.07
N ARG A 530 -8.15 4.21 -11.19
CA ARG A 530 -9.03 4.67 -12.28
C ARG A 530 -9.59 6.06 -12.01
N ASN A 531 -9.84 6.40 -10.74
CA ASN A 531 -10.36 7.70 -10.31
C ASN A 531 -9.24 8.50 -9.65
N ASN A 532 -8.28 8.90 -10.48
CA ASN A 532 -7.18 9.72 -10.03
C ASN A 532 -7.51 11.20 -10.23
N LEU A 533 -7.60 11.98 -9.14
CA LEU A 533 -7.78 13.43 -9.20
C LEU A 533 -6.74 14.10 -10.10
N LEU A 534 -5.53 13.54 -10.16
CA LEU A 534 -4.46 14.05 -11.00
C LEU A 534 -4.76 13.92 -12.50
N MET A 535 -5.58 12.96 -12.94
CA MET A 535 -6.01 12.89 -14.35
C MET A 535 -6.83 14.11 -14.75
N TRP A 536 -7.73 14.56 -13.87
CA TRP A 536 -8.50 15.78 -14.12
C TRP A 536 -7.60 17.03 -14.09
N LEU A 537 -6.67 17.10 -13.13
CA LEU A 537 -5.76 18.25 -12.99
C LEU A 537 -4.75 18.36 -14.14
N THR A 538 -4.10 17.27 -14.55
CA THR A 538 -3.07 17.30 -15.59
C THR A 538 -3.60 17.11 -17.01
N GLY A 539 -4.85 16.67 -17.17
CA GLY A 539 -5.42 16.32 -18.47
C GLY A 539 -4.81 15.07 -19.11
N TRP A 540 -3.99 14.32 -18.37
CA TRP A 540 -3.39 13.07 -18.87
C TRP A 540 -4.38 11.91 -18.78
N ASP A 541 -4.25 10.99 -19.72
CA ASP A 541 -5.06 9.78 -19.80
C ASP A 541 -4.62 8.73 -18.78
N PHE A 542 -5.49 7.75 -18.54
CA PHE A 542 -5.19 6.61 -17.66
C PHE A 542 -3.98 5.81 -18.17
N GLY A 543 -3.75 5.76 -19.49
CA GLY A 543 -2.61 5.08 -20.08
C GLY A 543 -1.27 5.66 -19.62
N THR A 544 -1.16 6.99 -19.54
CA THR A 544 0.01 7.70 -19.02
C THR A 544 0.28 7.34 -17.56
N TYR A 545 -0.71 7.47 -16.67
CA TYR A 545 -0.54 7.15 -15.25
C TYR A 545 -0.23 5.67 -15.01
N ASN A 546 -0.96 4.78 -15.69
CA ASN A 546 -0.69 3.34 -15.60
C ASN A 546 0.72 2.99 -16.11
N ASN A 547 1.28 3.78 -17.04
CA ASN A 547 2.68 3.64 -17.43
C ASN A 547 3.65 4.02 -16.29
N PHE A 548 3.38 5.12 -15.57
CA PHE A 548 4.15 5.49 -14.38
C PHE A 548 4.04 4.44 -13.28
N HIS A 549 2.84 3.94 -12.98
CA HIS A 549 2.61 2.84 -12.03
C HIS A 549 3.54 1.65 -12.30
N ARG A 550 3.59 1.17 -13.56
CA ARG A 550 4.41 0.02 -13.94
C ARG A 550 5.91 0.27 -13.72
N TRP A 551 6.42 1.45 -14.06
CA TRP A 551 7.85 1.74 -13.94
C TRP A 551 8.27 2.03 -12.50
N VAL A 552 7.48 2.78 -11.75
CA VAL A 552 7.73 3.01 -10.32
C VAL A 552 7.74 1.68 -9.56
N ALA A 553 6.78 0.79 -9.83
CA ALA A 553 6.75 -0.54 -9.22
C ALA A 553 8.00 -1.37 -9.56
N ARG A 554 8.45 -1.38 -10.82
CA ARG A 554 9.67 -2.11 -11.22
C ARG A 554 10.93 -1.59 -10.53
N ILE A 555 11.07 -0.27 -10.42
CA ILE A 555 12.22 0.36 -9.75
C ILE A 555 12.20 0.04 -8.26
N ALA A 556 11.04 0.17 -7.60
CA ALA A 556 10.89 -0.19 -6.19
C ALA A 556 11.20 -1.67 -5.95
N THR A 557 10.68 -2.59 -6.78
CA THR A 557 11.01 -4.02 -6.66
C THR A 557 12.51 -4.28 -6.84
N ALA A 558 13.17 -3.64 -7.80
CA ALA A 558 14.62 -3.78 -7.99
C ALA A 558 15.40 -3.31 -6.75
N GLN A 559 14.99 -2.20 -6.15
CA GLN A 559 15.58 -1.68 -4.91
C GLN A 559 15.32 -2.59 -3.71
N ALA A 560 14.13 -3.17 -3.59
CA ALA A 560 13.81 -4.17 -2.55
C ALA A 560 14.68 -5.42 -2.67
N ILE A 561 14.94 -5.90 -3.89
CA ILE A 561 15.85 -7.03 -4.15
C ILE A 561 17.28 -6.67 -3.70
N LEU A 562 17.77 -5.47 -4.05
CA LEU A 562 19.10 -5.01 -3.63
C LEU A 562 19.20 -4.87 -2.11
N HIS A 563 18.14 -4.37 -1.46
CA HIS A 563 18.03 -4.28 0.00
C HIS A 563 18.17 -5.66 0.66
N SER A 564 17.35 -6.64 0.24
CA SER A 564 17.38 -8.03 0.74
C SER A 564 18.73 -8.70 0.50
N ILE A 565 19.32 -8.56 -0.69
CA ILE A 565 20.63 -9.13 -1.01
C ILE A 565 21.72 -8.52 -0.13
N GLY A 566 21.75 -7.19 0.01
CA GLY A 566 22.78 -6.52 0.80
C GLY A 566 22.70 -6.86 2.28
N TYR A 567 21.49 -6.99 2.85
CA TYR A 567 21.32 -7.44 4.24
C TYR A 567 21.71 -8.91 4.42
N SER A 568 21.36 -9.78 3.47
CA SER A 568 21.78 -11.17 3.47
C SER A 568 23.30 -11.31 3.46
N ILE A 569 23.99 -10.53 2.62
CA ILE A 569 25.46 -10.51 2.57
C ILE A 569 26.04 -9.94 3.89
N LEU A 570 25.48 -8.84 4.41
CA LEU A 570 25.95 -8.20 5.64
C LEU A 570 25.94 -9.18 6.82
N VAL A 571 24.82 -9.88 7.01
CA VAL A 571 24.64 -10.88 8.07
C VAL A 571 25.56 -12.08 7.87
N TYR A 572 25.71 -12.54 6.62
CA TYR A 572 26.64 -13.62 6.30
C TYR A 572 28.10 -13.25 6.61
N LEU A 573 28.51 -12.02 6.34
CA LEU A 573 29.85 -11.50 6.68
C LEU A 573 30.07 -11.34 8.18
N GLU A 574 29.01 -11.36 9.00
CA GLU A 574 29.10 -11.20 10.45
C GLU A 574 29.37 -12.53 11.18
N GLY A 575 28.63 -13.59 10.83
CA GLY A 575 28.81 -14.90 11.47
C GLY A 575 28.40 -16.09 10.60
N GLY A 576 28.42 -15.92 9.28
CA GLY A 576 28.16 -16.98 8.31
C GLY A 576 26.71 -17.47 8.32
N TRP A 577 26.53 -18.75 8.01
CA TRP A 577 25.21 -19.38 7.89
C TRP A 577 24.44 -19.46 9.21
N GLU A 578 25.13 -19.65 10.34
CA GLU A 578 24.49 -19.71 11.67
C GLU A 578 23.82 -18.38 12.01
N SER A 579 24.52 -17.26 11.81
CA SER A 579 23.94 -15.93 11.97
C SER A 579 22.78 -15.71 11.00
N TYR A 580 22.92 -16.10 9.73
CA TYR A 580 21.84 -15.95 8.75
C TYR A 580 20.57 -16.68 9.19
N VAL A 581 20.66 -17.94 9.60
CA VAL A 581 19.51 -18.74 10.08
C VAL A 581 18.95 -18.16 11.38
N PHE A 582 19.78 -17.63 12.27
CA PHE A 582 19.33 -16.96 13.49
C PHE A 582 18.37 -15.80 13.20
N TRP A 583 18.65 -14.96 12.18
CA TRP A 583 17.78 -13.84 11.84
C TRP A 583 16.38 -14.27 11.35
N TRP A 584 16.22 -15.48 10.81
CA TRP A 584 14.91 -16.02 10.45
C TRP A 584 13.97 -16.26 11.64
N SER A 585 14.48 -16.22 12.88
CA SER A 585 13.65 -16.27 14.08
C SER A 585 12.89 -14.95 14.34
N TYR A 586 13.29 -13.84 13.71
CA TYR A 586 12.66 -12.54 13.89
C TYR A 586 11.60 -12.28 12.84
N MET A 587 10.43 -11.80 13.29
CA MET A 587 9.28 -11.55 12.42
C MET A 587 9.62 -10.62 11.27
N PHE A 588 10.18 -9.46 11.56
CA PHE A 588 10.47 -8.42 10.58
C PHE A 588 11.39 -8.92 9.45
N TRP A 589 12.28 -9.88 9.73
CA TRP A 589 13.22 -10.43 8.77
C TRP A 589 12.51 -11.31 7.73
N TRP A 590 11.83 -12.37 8.17
CA TRP A 590 11.21 -13.31 7.24
C TRP A 590 10.00 -12.70 6.50
N VAL A 591 9.25 -11.77 7.12
CA VAL A 591 8.18 -11.05 6.43
C VAL A 591 8.74 -10.05 5.40
N GLY A 592 9.94 -9.50 5.63
CA GLY A 592 10.65 -8.65 4.66
C GLY A 592 11.07 -9.44 3.42
N GLU A 593 11.68 -10.61 3.61
CA GLU A 593 12.01 -11.52 2.51
C GLU A 593 10.76 -11.97 1.74
N LEU A 594 9.68 -12.29 2.48
CA LEU A 594 8.39 -12.61 1.88
C LEU A 594 7.83 -11.43 1.06
N ALA A 595 7.95 -10.20 1.54
CA ALA A 595 7.55 -9.00 0.81
C ALA A 595 8.35 -8.85 -0.50
N THR A 596 9.67 -9.02 -0.49
CA THR A 596 10.52 -8.98 -1.69
C THR A 596 10.13 -10.06 -2.70
N ILE A 597 9.81 -11.27 -2.24
CA ILE A 597 9.31 -12.36 -3.09
C ILE A 597 7.97 -11.97 -3.73
N VAL A 598 7.03 -11.46 -2.94
CA VAL A 598 5.71 -11.03 -3.41
C VAL A 598 5.81 -9.86 -4.40
N MET A 599 6.68 -8.88 -4.15
CA MET A 599 6.96 -7.79 -5.09
C MET A 599 7.51 -8.31 -6.43
N SER A 600 8.39 -9.32 -6.37
CA SER A 600 8.95 -9.96 -7.57
C SER A 600 7.89 -10.75 -8.34
N LEU A 601 7.05 -11.50 -7.64
CA LEU A 601 5.91 -12.23 -8.22
C LEU A 601 4.87 -11.27 -8.82
N LEU A 602 4.59 -10.14 -8.18
CA LEU A 602 3.71 -9.09 -8.71
C LEU A 602 4.24 -8.59 -10.05
N VAL A 603 5.52 -8.22 -10.14
CA VAL A 603 6.12 -7.76 -11.40
C VAL A 603 6.14 -8.87 -12.47
N GLY A 604 6.49 -10.10 -12.08
CA GLY A 604 6.54 -11.26 -12.98
C GLY A 604 5.17 -11.67 -13.52
N ALA A 605 4.15 -11.78 -12.66
CA ALA A 605 2.77 -12.10 -13.06
C ALA A 605 2.13 -10.96 -13.87
N SER A 606 2.59 -9.72 -13.68
CA SER A 606 2.18 -8.55 -14.47
C SER A 606 2.86 -8.46 -15.84
N PHE A 607 3.64 -9.47 -16.23
CA PHE A 607 4.29 -9.48 -17.54
C PHE A 607 3.25 -9.46 -18.66
N TYR A 608 3.54 -8.66 -19.70
CA TYR A 608 2.58 -8.32 -20.75
C TYR A 608 1.91 -9.55 -21.40
N TRP A 609 2.69 -10.62 -21.64
CA TRP A 609 2.18 -11.84 -22.25
C TRP A 609 1.18 -12.59 -21.37
N ILE A 610 1.50 -12.75 -20.07
CA ILE A 610 0.64 -13.44 -19.09
C ILE A 610 -0.69 -12.69 -18.93
N ARG A 611 -0.58 -11.38 -18.69
CA ARG A 611 -1.74 -10.49 -18.51
C ARG A 611 -2.68 -10.52 -19.71
N ARG A 612 -2.16 -10.57 -20.93
CA ARG A 612 -2.99 -10.56 -22.15
C ARG A 612 -3.76 -11.86 -22.35
N GLN A 613 -3.19 -13.00 -21.95
CA GLN A 613 -3.84 -14.30 -22.11
C GLN A 613 -4.95 -14.50 -21.09
N GLN A 614 -4.73 -14.10 -19.83
CA GLN A 614 -5.66 -14.34 -18.73
C GLN A 614 -5.82 -13.08 -17.86
N TYR A 615 -6.43 -12.04 -18.42
CA TYR A 615 -6.54 -10.72 -17.76
C TYR A 615 -7.29 -10.78 -16.42
N GLU A 616 -8.42 -11.50 -16.35
CA GLU A 616 -9.23 -11.58 -15.13
C GLU A 616 -8.49 -12.28 -13.98
N LEU A 617 -7.81 -13.39 -14.28
CA LEU A 617 -6.98 -14.10 -13.29
C LEU A 617 -5.83 -13.21 -12.82
N PHE A 618 -5.15 -12.55 -13.76
CA PHE A 618 -4.10 -11.59 -13.46
C PHE A 618 -4.59 -10.52 -12.48
N LEU A 619 -5.74 -9.90 -12.76
CA LEU A 619 -6.25 -8.79 -11.94
C LEU A 619 -6.56 -9.22 -10.50
N VAL A 620 -7.23 -10.37 -10.33
CA VAL A 620 -7.57 -10.90 -9.00
C VAL A 620 -6.30 -11.25 -8.21
N VAL A 621 -5.39 -12.00 -8.83
CA VAL A 621 -4.12 -12.41 -8.18
C VAL A 621 -3.27 -11.18 -7.84
N HIS A 622 -3.22 -10.18 -8.72
CA HIS A 622 -2.49 -8.94 -8.47
C HIS A 622 -3.06 -8.15 -7.28
N ILE A 623 -4.39 -8.03 -7.15
CA ILE A 623 -5.03 -7.35 -6.01
C ILE A 623 -4.74 -8.10 -4.70
N ILE A 624 -4.90 -9.42 -4.67
CA ILE A 624 -4.65 -10.23 -3.47
C ILE A 624 -3.18 -10.10 -3.02
N MET A 625 -2.24 -10.23 -3.96
CA MET A 625 -0.81 -10.07 -3.65
C MET A 625 -0.46 -8.63 -3.24
N SER A 626 -1.17 -7.62 -3.75
CA SER A 626 -0.96 -6.21 -3.36
C SER A 626 -1.41 -5.94 -1.92
N VAL A 627 -2.55 -6.50 -1.50
CA VAL A 627 -3.01 -6.43 -0.09
C VAL A 627 -2.02 -7.15 0.82
N PHE A 628 -1.63 -8.36 0.41
CA PHE A 628 -0.66 -9.14 1.16
C PHE A 628 0.67 -8.40 1.31
N LEU A 629 1.17 -7.77 0.25
CA LEU A 629 2.37 -6.95 0.27
C LEU A 629 2.29 -5.80 1.29
N LEU A 630 1.18 -5.06 1.33
CA LEU A 630 1.02 -3.96 2.30
C LEU A 630 1.06 -4.47 3.75
N VAL A 631 0.41 -5.60 4.03
CA VAL A 631 0.41 -6.21 5.37
C VAL A 631 1.80 -6.73 5.75
N THR A 632 2.49 -7.43 4.84
CA THR A 632 3.85 -7.91 5.11
C THR A 632 4.84 -6.77 5.28
N MET A 633 4.69 -5.66 4.54
CA MET A 633 5.53 -4.48 4.70
C MET A 633 5.28 -3.77 6.03
N LEU A 634 4.02 -3.68 6.50
CA LEU A 634 3.72 -3.14 7.83
C LEU A 634 4.39 -3.97 8.93
N ALA A 635 4.31 -5.30 8.84
CA ALA A 635 5.00 -6.20 9.75
C ALA A 635 6.54 -6.13 9.63
N HIS A 636 7.08 -5.85 8.45
CA HIS A 636 8.51 -5.68 8.22
C HIS A 636 9.04 -4.41 8.89
N VAL A 637 8.33 -3.29 8.78
CA VAL A 637 8.76 -2.01 9.36
C VAL A 637 8.36 -1.82 10.83
N SER A 638 7.71 -2.81 11.44
CA SER A 638 7.29 -2.74 12.85
C SER A 638 8.47 -2.58 13.83
N ILE A 639 9.69 -2.93 13.39
CA ILE A 639 10.93 -2.68 14.14
C ILE A 639 11.19 -1.20 14.40
N PHE A 640 10.65 -0.31 13.55
CA PHE A 640 10.81 1.15 13.65
C PHE A 640 9.67 1.84 14.41
N GLN A 641 8.87 1.10 15.19
CA GLN A 641 7.88 1.65 16.13
C GLN A 641 6.93 2.72 15.53
N GLY A 642 6.53 2.53 14.28
CA GLY A 642 5.56 3.41 13.61
C GLY A 642 6.15 4.52 12.73
N GLU A 643 7.47 4.73 12.72
CA GLU A 643 8.10 5.80 11.91
C GLU A 643 7.78 5.70 10.40
N TYR A 644 7.63 4.47 9.90
CA TYR A 644 7.37 4.20 8.48
C TYR A 644 5.90 3.88 8.16
N ASP A 645 5.00 3.93 9.14
CA ASP A 645 3.60 3.55 8.97
C ASP A 645 2.86 4.43 7.95
N VAL A 646 3.33 5.67 7.76
CA VAL A 646 2.78 6.59 6.74
C VAL A 646 2.80 5.98 5.34
N PHE A 647 3.83 5.20 5.00
CA PHE A 647 3.97 4.55 3.69
C PHE A 647 3.02 3.36 3.52
N PHE A 648 2.40 2.87 4.59
CA PHE A 648 1.29 1.91 4.55
C PHE A 648 -0.07 2.62 4.48
N TRP A 649 -0.30 3.60 5.35
CA TRP A 649 -1.61 4.27 5.46
C TRP A 649 -1.97 5.08 4.23
N VAL A 650 -1.01 5.79 3.62
CA VAL A 650 -1.28 6.60 2.42
C VAL A 650 -1.79 5.76 1.25
N PRO A 651 -1.15 4.64 0.82
CA PRO A 651 -1.72 3.72 -0.16
C PRO A 651 -3.12 3.21 0.20
N CYS A 652 -3.36 2.85 1.47
CA CYS A 652 -4.67 2.40 1.95
C CYS A 652 -5.75 3.46 1.76
N PHE A 653 -5.47 4.72 2.13
CA PHE A 653 -6.39 5.84 1.92
C PHE A 653 -6.65 6.13 0.45
N ILE A 654 -5.58 6.18 -0.35
CA ILE A 654 -5.65 6.37 -1.81
C ILE A 654 -6.56 5.30 -2.42
N TRP A 655 -6.34 4.04 -2.08
CA TRP A 655 -7.12 2.93 -2.60
C TRP A 655 -8.58 2.95 -2.17
N GLY A 656 -8.83 3.19 -0.87
CA GLY A 656 -10.17 3.31 -0.32
C GLY A 656 -10.96 4.46 -0.94
N ALA A 657 -10.33 5.63 -1.08
CA ALA A 657 -10.93 6.81 -1.71
C ALA A 657 -11.34 6.53 -3.16
N ASP A 658 -10.51 5.84 -3.97
CA ASP A 658 -10.90 5.44 -5.33
C ASP A 658 -12.14 4.53 -5.32
N ARG A 659 -12.26 3.57 -4.39
CA ARG A 659 -13.46 2.72 -4.29
C ARG A 659 -14.71 3.52 -3.93
N VAL A 660 -14.60 4.47 -3.01
CA VAL A 660 -15.71 5.35 -2.61
C VAL A 660 -16.14 6.22 -3.79
N ILE A 661 -15.21 6.85 -4.50
CA ILE A 661 -15.52 7.69 -5.67
C ILE A 661 -16.22 6.87 -6.76
N ARG A 662 -15.80 5.61 -6.98
CA ARG A 662 -16.47 4.69 -7.91
C ARG A 662 -17.90 4.40 -7.49
N ALA A 663 -18.12 4.05 -6.23
CA ALA A 663 -19.46 3.79 -5.71
C ALA A 663 -20.37 5.02 -5.85
N LEU A 664 -19.86 6.22 -5.54
CA LEU A 664 -20.58 7.48 -5.72
C LEU A 664 -20.92 7.77 -7.19
N ARG A 665 -19.98 7.49 -8.10
CA ARG A 665 -20.15 7.67 -9.55
C ARG A 665 -21.22 6.73 -10.13
N ILE A 666 -21.22 5.47 -9.71
CA ILE A 666 -22.25 4.50 -10.07
C ILE A 666 -23.62 4.96 -9.53
N ALA A 667 -23.67 5.40 -8.27
CA ALA A 667 -24.88 5.95 -7.66
C ALA A 667 -25.38 7.21 -8.39
N ALA A 668 -24.47 8.03 -8.92
CA ALA A 668 -24.82 9.21 -9.70
C ALA A 668 -25.40 8.87 -11.09
N PHE A 669 -25.08 7.70 -11.65
CA PHE A 669 -25.73 7.22 -12.87
C PHE A 669 -27.12 6.64 -12.60
N ASN A 670 -27.26 5.86 -11.52
CA ASN A 670 -28.57 5.41 -11.05
C ASN A 670 -28.53 5.24 -9.52
N PRO A 671 -29.31 6.02 -8.74
CA PRO A 671 -29.32 5.90 -7.28
C PRO A 671 -29.83 4.53 -6.83
N LYS A 672 -30.67 3.88 -7.64
CA LYS A 672 -31.01 2.46 -7.48
C LYS A 672 -29.93 1.62 -8.14
N LEU A 673 -28.83 1.39 -7.41
CA LEU A 673 -27.58 0.74 -7.86
C LEU A 673 -27.76 -0.61 -8.61
N TRP A 674 -28.93 -1.25 -8.52
CA TRP A 674 -29.21 -2.57 -9.09
C TRP A 674 -30.41 -2.61 -10.04
N ASP A 675 -31.00 -1.46 -10.37
CA ASP A 675 -32.28 -1.37 -11.12
C ASP A 675 -32.08 -0.86 -12.56
N THR A 676 -30.85 -0.95 -13.09
CA THR A 676 -30.56 -0.56 -14.48
C THR A 676 -30.66 -1.78 -15.38
N TRP A 677 -31.61 -1.74 -16.31
CA TRP A 677 -31.81 -2.75 -17.34
C TRP A 677 -31.29 -2.23 -18.68
N ALA A 678 -30.43 -3.01 -19.30
CA ALA A 678 -29.88 -2.76 -20.63
C ALA A 678 -30.41 -3.81 -21.61
N THR A 679 -30.57 -3.39 -22.86
CA THR A 679 -31.03 -4.25 -23.94
C THR A 679 -29.88 -4.52 -24.89
N SER A 680 -29.60 -5.79 -25.20
CA SER A 680 -28.59 -6.16 -26.19
C SER A 680 -29.21 -6.87 -27.40
N ILE A 681 -28.63 -6.62 -28.58
CA ILE A 681 -28.92 -7.33 -29.83
C ILE A 681 -27.59 -7.71 -30.47
N TYR A 682 -27.47 -8.97 -30.88
CA TYR A 682 -26.36 -9.43 -31.72
C TYR A 682 -26.76 -9.44 -33.19
N HIS A 683 -25.93 -8.89 -34.07
CA HIS A 683 -26.14 -8.96 -35.51
C HIS A 683 -25.13 -9.94 -36.12
N PRO A 684 -25.55 -11.14 -36.59
CA PRO A 684 -24.64 -12.17 -37.10
C PRO A 684 -23.83 -11.74 -38.32
N THR A 685 -24.42 -10.90 -39.19
CA THR A 685 -23.80 -10.45 -40.44
C THR A 685 -22.71 -9.40 -40.21
N SER A 686 -22.87 -8.51 -39.22
CA SER A 686 -21.87 -7.50 -38.86
C SER A 686 -20.90 -7.98 -37.76
N ASN A 687 -21.23 -9.09 -37.07
CA ASN A 687 -20.52 -9.61 -35.91
C ASN A 687 -20.29 -8.52 -34.84
N ILE A 688 -21.36 -7.81 -34.50
CA ILE A 688 -21.39 -6.74 -33.48
C ILE A 688 -22.57 -6.97 -32.54
N VAL A 689 -22.35 -6.68 -31.26
CA VAL A 689 -23.41 -6.56 -30.25
C VAL A 689 -23.69 -5.08 -30.04
N ARG A 690 -24.94 -4.66 -30.29
CA ARG A 690 -25.43 -3.33 -29.91
C ARG A 690 -26.03 -3.43 -28.51
N LEU A 691 -25.50 -2.64 -27.59
CA LEU A 691 -25.99 -2.57 -26.21
C LEU A 691 -26.57 -1.18 -25.95
N VAL A 692 -27.85 -1.12 -25.60
CA VAL A 692 -28.61 0.12 -25.36
C VAL A 692 -28.92 0.21 -23.86
N ILE A 693 -28.54 1.32 -23.24
CA ILE A 693 -28.72 1.57 -21.81
C ILE A 693 -29.55 2.85 -21.62
N PRO A 694 -30.63 2.82 -20.83
CA PRO A 694 -31.39 4.03 -20.51
C PRO A 694 -30.60 4.86 -19.49
N TRP A 695 -30.58 6.18 -19.69
CA TRP A 695 -29.93 7.13 -18.77
C TRP A 695 -30.90 8.16 -18.19
N SER A 696 -32.21 7.93 -18.26
CA SER A 696 -33.24 8.83 -17.70
C SER A 696 -33.06 9.12 -16.20
N SER A 697 -32.51 8.16 -15.44
CA SER A 697 -32.25 8.30 -13.99
C SER A 697 -30.88 8.90 -13.65
N SER A 698 -30.06 9.22 -14.66
CA SER A 698 -28.70 9.75 -14.47
C SER A 698 -28.70 11.21 -14.05
N LEU A 699 -27.88 11.55 -13.06
CA LEU A 699 -27.68 12.94 -12.59
C LEU A 699 -26.90 13.81 -13.58
N TYR A 700 -26.32 13.21 -14.61
CA TYR A 700 -25.55 13.89 -15.65
C TYR A 700 -25.90 13.37 -17.04
N LYS A 701 -25.70 14.22 -18.05
CA LYS A 701 -25.85 13.85 -19.47
C LYS A 701 -24.55 13.19 -19.97
N PRO A 702 -24.61 12.00 -20.60
CA PRO A 702 -23.46 11.41 -21.28
C PRO A 702 -22.89 12.35 -22.34
N ALA A 703 -21.57 12.53 -22.36
CA ALA A 703 -20.90 13.47 -23.26
C ALA A 703 -20.13 12.73 -24.38
N PRO A 704 -19.95 13.35 -25.57
CA PRO A 704 -19.14 12.80 -26.65
C PRO A 704 -17.73 12.40 -26.21
N GLY A 705 -17.20 11.31 -26.75
CA GLY A 705 -15.87 10.79 -26.43
C GLY A 705 -15.72 10.14 -25.04
N THR A 706 -16.77 10.12 -24.21
CA THR A 706 -16.71 9.47 -22.90
C THR A 706 -16.92 7.96 -22.98
N PHE A 707 -16.33 7.23 -22.04
CA PHE A 707 -16.46 5.77 -21.92
C PHE A 707 -16.89 5.35 -20.52
N TYR A 708 -17.48 4.16 -20.43
CA TYR A 708 -18.10 3.64 -19.23
C TYR A 708 -17.67 2.20 -19.02
N TYR A 709 -17.39 1.84 -17.77
CA TYR A 709 -17.21 0.45 -17.37
C TYR A 709 -18.58 -0.17 -17.12
N ILE A 710 -18.89 -1.21 -17.89
CA ILE A 710 -20.16 -1.93 -17.81
C ILE A 710 -19.94 -3.24 -17.07
N HIS A 711 -20.75 -3.47 -16.05
CA HIS A 711 -20.86 -4.71 -15.31
C HIS A 711 -22.17 -5.40 -15.70
N VAL A 712 -22.13 -6.69 -16.05
CA VAL A 712 -23.35 -7.48 -16.30
C VAL A 712 -23.63 -8.34 -15.08
N LEU A 713 -24.78 -8.12 -14.44
CA LEU A 713 -25.14 -8.68 -13.14
C LEU A 713 -25.93 -10.00 -13.21
N ASN A 714 -26.19 -10.52 -14.42
CA ASN A 714 -27.03 -11.71 -14.64
C ASN A 714 -26.31 -13.05 -14.35
N GLY A 715 -25.02 -13.03 -14.00
CA GLY A 715 -24.23 -14.26 -13.83
C GLY A 715 -23.25 -14.19 -12.66
N PRO A 716 -22.52 -15.30 -12.40
CA PRO A 716 -21.61 -15.38 -11.26
C PRO A 716 -20.48 -14.35 -11.34
N ARG A 717 -20.05 -13.97 -12.55
CA ARG A 717 -18.93 -13.04 -12.79
C ARG A 717 -19.36 -11.56 -12.82
N CYS A 718 -20.31 -11.19 -11.97
CA CYS A 718 -20.85 -9.82 -11.89
C CYS A 718 -19.81 -8.77 -11.44
N TRP A 719 -18.66 -9.20 -10.90
CA TRP A 719 -17.54 -8.34 -10.52
C TRP A 719 -16.71 -7.87 -11.72
N GLU A 720 -16.80 -8.53 -12.88
CA GLU A 720 -16.06 -8.13 -14.09
C GLU A 720 -16.59 -6.79 -14.60
N SER A 721 -15.67 -5.92 -15.02
CA SER A 721 -15.98 -4.55 -15.47
C SER A 721 -15.25 -4.27 -16.76
N HIS A 722 -15.97 -3.98 -17.85
CA HIS A 722 -15.35 -3.74 -19.15
C HIS A 722 -15.67 -2.34 -19.68
N PRO A 723 -14.66 -1.58 -20.09
CA PRO A 723 -14.82 -0.22 -20.62
C PRO A 723 -15.30 -0.23 -22.07
N PHE A 724 -16.31 0.59 -22.36
CA PHE A 724 -16.81 0.83 -23.71
C PHE A 724 -17.10 2.32 -23.92
N THR A 725 -16.66 2.87 -25.06
CA THR A 725 -16.97 4.24 -25.47
C THR A 725 -18.42 4.34 -25.92
N VAL A 726 -19.09 5.41 -25.52
CA VAL A 726 -20.44 5.71 -26.00
C VAL A 726 -20.38 6.00 -27.49
N ALA A 727 -21.16 5.28 -28.30
CA ALA A 727 -21.23 5.49 -29.74
C ALA A 727 -22.22 6.61 -30.09
N ALA A 728 -23.39 6.63 -29.43
CA ALA A 728 -24.42 7.64 -29.66
C ALA A 728 -25.25 7.86 -28.38
N VAL A 729 -25.77 9.08 -28.23
CA VAL A 729 -26.69 9.49 -27.16
C VAL A 729 -27.95 10.00 -27.82
N THR A 730 -29.11 9.52 -27.38
CA THR A 730 -30.43 9.97 -27.85
C THR A 730 -31.18 10.62 -26.69
N ASP A 731 -31.79 11.77 -26.96
CA ASP A 731 -32.66 12.50 -26.03
C ASP A 731 -34.14 12.10 -26.25
N GLU A 732 -35.00 12.45 -25.29
CA GLU A 732 -36.45 12.18 -25.32
C GLU A 732 -37.10 12.72 -26.61
N GLY A 733 -37.98 11.90 -27.22
CA GLY A 733 -38.73 12.27 -28.42
C GLY A 733 -37.96 12.14 -29.74
N GLN A 734 -36.70 11.70 -29.73
CA GLN A 734 -35.96 11.32 -30.93
C GLN A 734 -35.65 9.82 -30.96
N ARG A 735 -36.22 9.12 -31.94
CA ARG A 735 -35.70 7.85 -32.50
C ARG A 735 -35.84 6.55 -31.68
N GLY A 736 -36.72 6.46 -30.68
CA GLY A 736 -36.97 5.21 -29.93
C GLY A 736 -37.34 3.98 -30.78
N ALA A 737 -37.91 4.17 -31.97
CA ALA A 737 -38.42 3.09 -32.83
C ALA A 737 -37.41 2.51 -33.85
N LYS A 738 -36.27 3.15 -34.15
CA LYS A 738 -35.35 2.70 -35.23
C LYS A 738 -34.17 1.84 -34.78
N VAL A 739 -33.92 1.72 -33.48
CA VAL A 739 -32.66 1.16 -32.93
C VAL A 739 -32.70 -0.38 -32.77
N LEU A 740 -33.89 -1.00 -32.86
CA LEU A 740 -34.11 -2.42 -32.55
C LEU A 740 -34.80 -3.15 -33.72
N GLY A 741 -34.17 -3.14 -34.90
CA GLY A 741 -34.39 -4.11 -35.98
C GLY A 741 -35.82 -4.30 -36.50
N GLU A 742 -36.41 -3.31 -37.16
CA GLU A 742 -37.62 -3.52 -37.98
C GLU A 742 -37.23 -4.07 -39.37
N GLN A 743 -37.03 -5.38 -39.49
CA GLN A 743 -37.07 -6.09 -40.78
C GLN A 743 -37.65 -7.51 -40.63
N VAL A 744 -38.98 -7.62 -40.58
CA VAL A 744 -39.71 -8.78 -41.12
C VAL A 744 -41.00 -8.28 -41.81
N PRO A 745 -41.32 -8.68 -43.05
CA PRO A 745 -42.55 -8.30 -43.73
C PRO A 745 -43.77 -8.95 -43.06
N LEU A 746 -44.79 -8.14 -42.78
CA LEU A 746 -46.13 -8.55 -42.34
C LEU A 746 -46.79 -9.53 -43.32
N LEU A 747 -46.71 -10.83 -43.07
CA LEU A 747 -47.63 -11.87 -43.56
C LEU A 747 -47.56 -13.11 -42.64
N ASP A 748 -48.45 -13.22 -41.67
CA ASP A 748 -49.58 -14.19 -41.69
C ASP A 748 -50.39 -14.08 -40.39
N SER A 749 -51.71 -14.17 -40.53
CA SER A 749 -52.68 -14.08 -39.43
C SER A 749 -52.90 -15.47 -38.85
N GLY A 750 -52.59 -15.68 -37.57
CA GLY A 750 -52.87 -16.97 -36.90
C GLY A 750 -52.59 -16.91 -35.41
N ALA A 751 -53.66 -17.03 -34.62
CA ALA A 751 -53.69 -16.92 -33.17
C ALA A 751 -52.68 -17.81 -32.40
N SER A 752 -51.97 -17.22 -31.43
CA SER A 752 -51.86 -17.77 -30.07
C SER A 752 -51.46 -16.69 -29.06
N GLU A 753 -52.18 -16.65 -27.94
CA GLU A 753 -51.88 -15.85 -26.76
C GLU A 753 -50.60 -16.35 -26.09
N GLN A 754 -49.57 -15.50 -26.01
CA GLN A 754 -48.50 -15.54 -25.00
C GLN A 754 -47.70 -14.23 -25.02
N THR A 755 -48.26 -13.20 -24.37
CA THR A 755 -47.62 -11.91 -24.05
C THR A 755 -46.87 -12.02 -22.71
N SER A 756 -45.61 -11.59 -22.60
CA SER A 756 -45.13 -10.95 -21.34
C SER A 756 -43.76 -10.26 -21.39
N ASP A 757 -42.72 -10.75 -22.10
CA ASP A 757 -41.37 -10.15 -21.92
C ASP A 757 -40.87 -9.28 -23.08
N ALA A 758 -41.29 -9.57 -24.32
CA ALA A 758 -40.83 -8.85 -25.51
C ALA A 758 -41.58 -7.53 -25.78
N GLU A 759 -42.87 -7.45 -25.41
CA GLU A 759 -43.67 -6.22 -25.55
C GLU A 759 -43.31 -5.20 -24.46
N VAL A 760 -43.04 -5.65 -23.23
CA VAL A 760 -42.61 -4.80 -22.10
C VAL A 760 -41.27 -4.12 -22.40
N SER A 761 -40.38 -4.78 -23.14
CA SER A 761 -39.08 -4.22 -23.53
C SER A 761 -39.14 -3.25 -24.71
N GLN A 762 -40.20 -3.24 -25.53
CA GLN A 762 -40.42 -2.19 -26.54
C GLN A 762 -41.10 -0.94 -25.95
N GLU A 763 -42.05 -1.11 -25.01
CA GLU A 763 -42.70 0.03 -24.34
C GLU A 763 -41.77 0.75 -23.34
N MET A 764 -40.87 0.05 -22.64
CA MET A 764 -39.97 0.67 -21.66
C MET A 764 -38.92 1.62 -22.30
N PHE A 765 -38.63 1.46 -23.59
CA PHE A 765 -37.56 2.16 -24.30
C PHE A 765 -38.02 3.16 -25.37
N SER A 766 -39.31 3.20 -25.71
CA SER A 766 -39.81 4.07 -26.79
C SER A 766 -39.75 5.57 -26.42
N ASP A 767 -39.89 5.90 -25.13
CA ASP A 767 -39.91 7.28 -24.61
C ASP A 767 -38.72 7.63 -23.68
N SER A 768 -37.74 6.72 -23.48
CA SER A 768 -36.62 6.96 -22.57
C SER A 768 -35.36 7.46 -23.26
N ARG A 769 -34.57 8.31 -22.56
CA ARG A 769 -33.26 8.76 -23.04
C ARG A 769 -32.29 7.59 -23.00
N THR A 770 -31.62 7.30 -24.11
CA THR A 770 -30.73 6.14 -24.21
C THR A 770 -29.32 6.51 -24.67
N MET A 771 -28.36 5.66 -24.30
CA MET A 771 -27.00 5.68 -24.81
C MET A 771 -26.68 4.31 -25.38
N THR A 772 -26.00 4.30 -26.52
CA THR A 772 -25.71 3.07 -27.28
C THR A 772 -24.22 2.79 -27.32
N PHE A 773 -23.87 1.51 -27.16
CA PHE A 773 -22.52 0.98 -27.28
C PHE A 773 -22.46 -0.04 -28.44
N LEU A 774 -21.40 0.03 -29.24
CA LEU A 774 -21.10 -0.95 -30.29
C LEU A 774 -19.95 -1.84 -29.81
N ILE A 775 -20.27 -3.08 -29.48
CA ILE A 775 -19.35 -4.03 -28.85
C ILE A 775 -18.97 -5.10 -29.86
N ARG A 776 -17.68 -5.18 -30.20
CA ARG A 776 -17.16 -6.26 -31.03
C ARG A 776 -16.88 -7.50 -30.19
N PRO A 777 -17.43 -8.68 -30.53
CA PRO A 777 -17.13 -9.92 -29.83
C PRO A 777 -15.67 -10.33 -30.03
N TYR A 778 -14.96 -10.47 -28.91
CA TYR A 778 -13.66 -11.12 -28.78
C TYR A 778 -13.82 -12.29 -27.81
N ASP A 779 -12.79 -12.61 -27.02
CA ASP A 779 -12.84 -13.65 -26.00
C ASP A 779 -13.41 -13.12 -24.66
N GLY A 780 -13.74 -14.04 -23.76
CA GLY A 780 -14.10 -13.71 -22.37
C GLY A 780 -15.47 -13.04 -22.24
N PHE A 781 -15.52 -11.82 -21.72
CA PHE A 781 -16.78 -11.11 -21.45
C PHE A 781 -17.60 -10.85 -22.71
N THR A 782 -16.94 -10.38 -23.77
CA THR A 782 -17.61 -9.99 -25.01
C THR A 782 -18.13 -11.19 -25.81
N SER A 783 -17.45 -12.35 -25.78
CA SER A 783 -18.01 -13.59 -26.37
C SER A 783 -19.26 -14.03 -25.62
N ARG A 784 -19.26 -13.97 -24.28
CA ARG A 784 -20.44 -14.37 -23.50
C ARG A 784 -21.62 -13.46 -23.77
N LEU A 785 -21.38 -12.14 -23.85
CA LEU A 785 -22.43 -11.19 -24.20
C LEU A 785 -23.00 -11.49 -25.60
N ARG A 786 -22.15 -11.80 -26.58
CA ARG A 786 -22.56 -12.28 -27.90
C ARG A 786 -23.38 -13.57 -27.80
N ASP A 787 -22.88 -14.58 -27.10
CA ASP A 787 -23.50 -15.90 -27.04
C ASP A 787 -24.91 -15.82 -26.44
N THR A 788 -25.08 -15.04 -25.36
CA THR A 788 -26.40 -14.79 -24.76
C THR A 788 -27.33 -14.05 -25.72
N ALA A 789 -26.88 -12.96 -26.36
CA ALA A 789 -27.69 -12.22 -27.32
C ALA A 789 -27.99 -13.03 -28.60
N SER A 790 -27.09 -13.93 -29.01
CA SER A 790 -27.25 -14.77 -30.20
C SER A 790 -28.25 -15.91 -29.98
N ALA A 791 -28.42 -16.38 -28.75
CA ALA A 791 -29.35 -17.44 -28.40
C ALA A 791 -30.81 -17.01 -28.59
N GLU A 792 -31.09 -15.71 -28.46
CA GLU A 792 -32.44 -15.14 -28.58
C GLU A 792 -32.66 -14.42 -29.92
N TRP A 793 -31.65 -14.32 -30.78
CA TRP A 793 -31.75 -13.62 -32.05
C TRP A 793 -32.90 -14.14 -32.94
N PRO A 794 -33.73 -13.28 -33.56
CA PRO A 794 -33.61 -11.82 -33.68
C PRO A 794 -34.23 -11.00 -32.52
N LYS A 795 -34.66 -11.64 -31.43
CA LYS A 795 -35.22 -10.93 -30.26
C LYS A 795 -34.12 -10.23 -29.47
N ASN A 796 -34.56 -9.24 -28.70
CA ASN A 796 -33.72 -8.47 -27.80
C ASN A 796 -33.53 -9.20 -26.48
N THR A 797 -32.31 -9.19 -25.95
CA THR A 797 -32.02 -9.79 -24.64
C THR A 797 -31.86 -8.71 -23.58
N LEU A 798 -32.50 -8.90 -22.42
CA LEU A 798 -32.39 -8.01 -21.27
C LEU A 798 -31.25 -8.41 -20.34
N HIS A 799 -30.44 -7.42 -19.95
CA HIS A 799 -29.35 -7.56 -19.01
C HIS A 799 -29.50 -6.58 -17.87
N ARG A 800 -29.40 -7.06 -16.63
CA ARG A 800 -29.22 -6.18 -15.48
C ARG A 800 -27.77 -5.72 -15.48
N VAL A 801 -27.54 -4.41 -15.51
CA VAL A 801 -26.21 -3.82 -15.61
C VAL A 801 -25.93 -2.84 -14.48
N LEU A 802 -24.64 -2.64 -14.21
CA LEU A 802 -24.16 -1.55 -13.37
C LEU A 802 -23.16 -0.74 -14.19
N VAL A 803 -23.37 0.58 -14.21
CA VAL A 803 -22.67 1.53 -15.08
C VAL A 803 -21.75 2.40 -14.24
N ASP A 804 -20.45 2.20 -14.41
CA ASP A 804 -19.40 2.98 -13.76
C ASP A 804 -18.84 3.98 -14.79
N GLY A 805 -19.19 5.27 -14.67
CA GLY A 805 -18.77 6.34 -15.57
C GLY A 805 -19.43 7.68 -15.24
N PRO A 806 -19.12 8.78 -15.95
CA PRO A 806 -18.37 8.83 -17.21
C PRO A 806 -16.86 8.93 -16.99
N TYR A 807 -16.07 8.16 -17.74
CA TYR A 807 -14.62 8.30 -17.82
C TYR A 807 -14.20 8.95 -19.15
N GLY A 808 -12.99 9.50 -19.19
CA GLY A 808 -12.49 10.26 -20.34
C GLY A 808 -12.96 11.72 -20.33
N HIS A 809 -12.70 12.42 -21.43
CA HIS A 809 -13.08 13.81 -21.62
C HIS A 809 -13.50 14.04 -23.07
N THR A 810 -14.42 14.97 -23.29
CA THR A 810 -14.81 15.38 -24.63
C THR A 810 -13.71 16.23 -25.25
N GLN A 811 -13.12 15.74 -26.34
CA GLN A 811 -12.15 16.51 -27.10
C GLN A 811 -12.83 17.76 -27.71
N PRO A 812 -12.18 18.93 -27.68
CA PRO A 812 -12.73 20.19 -28.19
C PRO A 812 -12.65 20.28 -29.73
N LEU A 813 -13.03 19.21 -30.44
CA LEU A 813 -12.90 19.09 -31.90
C LEU A 813 -13.71 20.16 -32.65
N HIS A 814 -14.78 20.68 -32.05
CA HIS A 814 -15.60 21.77 -32.60
C HIS A 814 -14.86 23.13 -32.65
N LEU A 815 -13.68 23.26 -32.03
CA LEU A 815 -12.86 24.47 -32.08
C LEU A 815 -11.97 24.54 -33.33
N PHE A 816 -11.87 23.44 -34.08
CA PHE A 816 -11.05 23.34 -35.28
C PHE A 816 -11.85 23.67 -36.53
N ASP A 817 -11.21 24.31 -37.50
CA ASP A 817 -11.82 24.61 -38.79
C ASP A 817 -12.09 23.33 -39.58
N ASN A 818 -11.19 22.34 -39.46
CA ASN A 818 -11.25 21.06 -40.15
C ASN A 818 -10.96 19.90 -39.19
N VAL A 819 -11.76 18.82 -39.28
CA VAL A 819 -11.59 17.61 -38.46
C VAL A 819 -11.49 16.39 -39.37
N ILE A 820 -10.43 15.60 -39.20
CA ILE A 820 -10.29 14.31 -39.88
C ILE A 820 -10.23 13.17 -38.88
N PHE A 821 -11.04 12.15 -39.11
CA PHE A 821 -11.03 10.90 -38.36
C PHE A 821 -10.39 9.82 -39.22
N VAL A 822 -9.34 9.19 -38.70
CA VAL A 822 -8.67 8.03 -39.30
C VAL A 822 -8.94 6.85 -38.37
N VAL A 823 -9.98 6.08 -38.69
CA VAL A 823 -10.51 5.04 -37.78
C VAL A 823 -10.50 3.65 -38.38
N GLY A 824 -10.34 2.63 -37.54
CA GLY A 824 -10.27 1.24 -37.94
C GLY A 824 -11.17 0.32 -37.12
N GLY A 825 -11.92 -0.57 -37.79
CA GLY A 825 -12.79 -1.56 -37.14
C GLY A 825 -13.87 -0.89 -36.27
N SER A 826 -13.99 -1.31 -35.01
CA SER A 826 -14.92 -0.71 -34.04
C SER A 826 -14.51 0.69 -33.57
N GLY A 827 -13.35 1.22 -33.98
CA GLY A 827 -12.94 2.60 -33.68
C GLY A 827 -13.86 3.68 -34.25
N ILE A 828 -14.80 3.31 -35.13
CA ILE A 828 -15.87 4.19 -35.64
C ILE A 828 -16.73 4.80 -34.53
N VAL A 829 -16.77 4.19 -33.33
CA VAL A 829 -17.50 4.76 -32.18
C VAL A 829 -17.02 6.16 -31.80
N VAL A 830 -15.75 6.49 -32.03
CA VAL A 830 -15.20 7.82 -31.71
C VAL A 830 -15.85 8.92 -32.54
N PRO A 831 -15.81 8.91 -33.89
CA PRO A 831 -16.51 9.92 -34.67
C PRO A 831 -18.02 9.90 -34.47
N LEU A 832 -18.65 8.72 -34.27
CA LEU A 832 -20.09 8.64 -33.97
C LEU A 832 -20.45 9.44 -32.71
N SER A 833 -19.65 9.31 -31.66
CA SER A 833 -19.89 9.98 -30.39
C SER A 833 -19.88 11.51 -30.53
N HIS A 834 -19.07 12.04 -31.45
CA HIS A 834 -18.92 13.46 -31.71
C HIS A 834 -19.81 13.98 -32.83
N LEU A 835 -20.50 13.10 -33.58
CA LEU A 835 -21.15 13.44 -34.85
C LEU A 835 -22.18 14.56 -34.68
N GLN A 836 -23.10 14.42 -33.72
CA GLN A 836 -24.13 15.43 -33.43
C GLN A 836 -23.53 16.79 -33.05
N LEU A 837 -22.41 16.80 -32.31
CA LEU A 837 -21.72 18.04 -31.92
C LEU A 837 -21.06 18.72 -33.12
N LEU A 838 -20.54 17.95 -34.07
CA LEU A 838 -19.80 18.45 -35.23
C LEU A 838 -20.69 18.79 -36.43
N THR A 839 -21.91 18.27 -36.51
CA THR A 839 -22.84 18.53 -37.63
C THR A 839 -23.99 19.46 -37.27
N SER A 840 -24.45 19.46 -36.01
CA SER A 840 -25.67 20.18 -35.60
C SER A 840 -25.40 21.45 -34.80
N SER A 841 -24.14 21.74 -34.43
CA SER A 841 -23.77 22.95 -33.70
C SER A 841 -23.61 24.16 -34.62
N SER A 842 -23.96 25.35 -34.12
CA SER A 842 -23.67 26.64 -34.78
C SER A 842 -22.17 26.94 -34.87
N SER A 843 -21.35 26.27 -34.05
CA SER A 843 -19.89 26.30 -34.07
C SER A 843 -19.29 25.06 -34.74
N SER A 844 -19.99 24.47 -35.71
CA SER A 844 -19.52 23.27 -36.40
C SER A 844 -18.26 23.56 -37.25
N PRO A 845 -17.34 22.58 -37.38
CA PRO A 845 -16.23 22.70 -38.31
C PRO A 845 -16.71 22.90 -39.75
N ARG A 846 -15.89 23.57 -40.56
CA ARG A 846 -16.13 23.76 -41.99
C ARG A 846 -16.16 22.42 -42.72
N THR A 847 -15.24 21.53 -42.34
CA THR A 847 -15.19 20.17 -42.89
C THR A 847 -14.95 19.12 -41.82
N VAL A 848 -15.68 18.01 -41.93
CA VAL A 848 -15.55 16.81 -41.10
C VAL A 848 -15.40 15.63 -42.06
N LYS A 849 -14.23 14.99 -42.05
CA LYS A 849 -13.95 13.82 -42.90
C LYS A 849 -13.75 12.58 -42.08
N ILE A 850 -14.54 11.54 -42.33
CA ILE A 850 -14.41 10.24 -41.68
C ILE A 850 -13.80 9.26 -42.67
N HIS A 851 -12.54 8.89 -42.46
CA HIS A 851 -11.87 7.81 -43.18
C HIS A 851 -11.92 6.54 -42.32
N TRP A 852 -12.74 5.58 -42.73
CA TRP A 852 -12.99 4.38 -41.95
C TRP A 852 -12.52 3.11 -42.66
N ALA A 853 -11.54 2.42 -42.09
CA ALA A 853 -11.12 1.10 -42.55
C ALA A 853 -11.89 -0.01 -41.82
N VAL A 854 -12.62 -0.83 -42.58
CA VAL A 854 -13.46 -1.90 -42.05
C VAL A 854 -13.27 -3.19 -42.86
N ARG A 855 -13.48 -4.34 -42.22
CA ARG A 855 -13.41 -5.65 -42.88
C ARG A 855 -14.80 -6.09 -43.33
N GLU A 856 -15.79 -5.99 -42.45
CA GLU A 856 -17.14 -6.45 -42.68
C GLU A 856 -18.01 -5.34 -43.32
N PRO A 857 -18.47 -5.48 -44.59
CA PRO A 857 -19.31 -4.46 -45.23
C PRO A 857 -20.69 -4.36 -44.60
N ALA A 858 -21.24 -5.48 -44.11
CA ALA A 858 -22.50 -5.49 -43.37
C ALA A 858 -22.45 -4.61 -42.11
N PHE A 859 -21.32 -4.59 -41.41
CA PHE A 859 -21.13 -3.69 -40.26
C PHE A 859 -21.10 -2.22 -40.70
N ALA A 860 -20.39 -1.94 -41.80
CA ALA A 860 -20.33 -0.59 -42.34
C ALA A 860 -21.71 -0.06 -42.71
N LEU A 861 -22.50 -0.86 -43.42
CA LEU A 861 -23.84 -0.49 -43.86
C LEU A 861 -24.82 -0.33 -42.71
N ASP A 862 -24.73 -1.18 -41.68
CA ASP A 862 -25.54 -1.03 -40.46
C ASP A 862 -25.27 0.33 -39.78
N VAL A 863 -24.01 0.66 -39.53
CA VAL A 863 -23.63 1.95 -38.92
C VAL A 863 -24.08 3.14 -39.76
N LEU A 864 -23.93 3.05 -41.09
CA LEU A 864 -24.35 4.13 -41.99
C LEU A 864 -25.86 4.36 -41.98
N LYS A 865 -26.66 3.28 -42.01
CA LYS A 865 -28.13 3.35 -42.03
C LYS A 865 -28.69 3.74 -40.67
N THR A 866 -28.08 3.26 -39.59
CA THR A 866 -28.60 3.40 -38.24
C THR A 866 -28.05 4.64 -37.55
N ASP A 867 -26.74 4.89 -37.58
CA ASP A 867 -26.10 5.92 -36.75
C ASP A 867 -25.69 7.19 -37.52
N VAL A 868 -25.33 7.08 -38.81
CA VAL A 868 -24.83 8.22 -39.61
C VAL A 868 -25.91 8.83 -40.51
N ALA A 869 -27.02 8.12 -40.77
CA ALA A 869 -28.01 8.48 -41.79
C ALA A 869 -28.51 9.93 -41.71
N ASP A 870 -28.80 10.43 -40.51
CA ASP A 870 -29.29 11.81 -40.32
C ASP A 870 -28.19 12.85 -40.59
N ALA A 871 -26.93 12.48 -40.35
CA ALA A 871 -25.78 13.36 -40.55
C ALA A 871 -25.27 13.36 -42.00
N LEU A 872 -25.55 12.31 -42.80
CA LEU A 872 -25.12 12.23 -44.21
C LEU A 872 -25.69 13.36 -45.09
N GLY A 873 -26.76 14.03 -44.66
CA GLY A 873 -27.30 15.22 -45.33
C GLY A 873 -26.56 16.52 -45.01
N SER A 874 -25.61 16.50 -44.08
CA SER A 874 -24.89 17.70 -43.64
C SER A 874 -23.84 18.09 -44.68
N ALA A 875 -23.85 19.36 -45.10
CA ALA A 875 -22.95 19.85 -46.15
C ALA A 875 -21.45 19.80 -45.76
N ASN A 876 -21.15 19.74 -44.46
CA ASN A 876 -19.78 19.71 -43.95
C ASN A 876 -19.23 18.28 -43.68
N LEU A 877 -20.04 17.22 -43.86
CA LEU A 877 -19.63 15.84 -43.58
C LEU A 877 -19.26 15.08 -44.87
N SER A 878 -18.12 14.40 -44.84
CA SER A 878 -17.71 13.46 -45.88
C SER A 878 -17.26 12.14 -45.26
N VAL A 879 -17.77 11.02 -45.78
CA VAL A 879 -17.44 9.68 -45.30
C VAL A 879 -16.78 8.88 -46.43
N GLU A 880 -15.56 8.40 -46.16
CA GLU A 880 -14.78 7.53 -47.03
C GLU A 880 -14.54 6.19 -46.35
N ILE A 881 -15.01 5.10 -46.97
CA ILE A 881 -14.90 3.74 -46.42
C ILE A 881 -13.85 2.96 -47.20
N HIS A 882 -12.90 2.39 -46.47
CA HIS A 882 -11.86 1.51 -46.98
C HIS A 882 -12.19 0.06 -46.63
N LEU A 883 -12.70 -0.71 -47.60
CA LEU A 883 -12.92 -2.14 -47.44
C LEU A 883 -11.59 -2.90 -47.57
N THR A 884 -11.16 -3.48 -46.45
CA THR A 884 -9.84 -4.14 -46.34
C THR A 884 -9.85 -5.62 -46.73
N THR A 885 -11.04 -6.19 -46.88
CA THR A 885 -11.29 -7.55 -47.40
C THR A 885 -12.17 -7.46 -48.64
N HIS A 886 -11.98 -8.40 -49.55
CA HIS A 886 -12.71 -8.45 -50.82
C HIS A 886 -13.36 -9.82 -50.97
N THR A 887 -14.69 -9.86 -50.92
CA THR A 887 -15.46 -11.03 -51.34
C THR A 887 -16.36 -10.66 -52.53
N PRO A 888 -16.64 -11.60 -53.46
CA PRO A 888 -17.52 -11.34 -54.60
C PRO A 888 -18.94 -10.90 -54.20
N GLN A 889 -19.39 -11.27 -53.00
CA GLN A 889 -20.70 -10.88 -52.46
C GLN A 889 -20.77 -9.39 -52.10
N ASP A 890 -19.63 -8.74 -51.84
CA ASP A 890 -19.57 -7.33 -51.47
C ASP A 890 -19.91 -6.39 -52.64
N GLU A 891 -19.80 -6.89 -53.89
CA GLU A 891 -20.11 -6.13 -55.10
C GLU A 891 -21.62 -6.01 -55.38
N LEU A 892 -22.43 -6.87 -54.74
CA LEU A 892 -23.89 -6.90 -54.91
C LEU A 892 -24.64 -5.99 -53.94
N GLN A 893 -23.93 -5.31 -53.03
CA GLN A 893 -24.55 -4.54 -51.97
C GLN A 893 -24.65 -3.05 -52.34
N GLU A 894 -25.86 -2.48 -52.29
CA GLU A 894 -26.10 -1.06 -52.58
C GLU A 894 -25.55 -0.16 -51.46
N TRP A 895 -24.70 0.80 -51.85
CA TRP A 895 -24.12 1.80 -50.97
C TRP A 895 -24.80 3.16 -51.15
N PRO A 896 -24.99 3.95 -50.08
CA PRO A 896 -25.49 5.33 -50.19
C PRO A 896 -24.61 6.17 -51.14
N SER A 897 -25.23 6.93 -52.02
CA SER A 897 -24.53 7.71 -53.07
C SER A 897 -23.63 8.82 -52.51
N GLN A 898 -23.86 9.24 -51.26
CA GLN A 898 -23.08 10.26 -50.57
C GLN A 898 -21.72 9.76 -50.05
N ILE A 899 -21.41 8.47 -50.19
CA ILE A 899 -20.25 7.82 -49.57
C ILE A 899 -19.21 7.46 -50.63
N THR A 900 -17.94 7.74 -50.33
CA THR A 900 -16.83 7.31 -51.19
C THR A 900 -16.33 5.95 -50.75
N LEU A 901 -16.50 4.93 -51.60
CA LEU A 901 -15.97 3.60 -51.35
C LEU A 901 -14.58 3.42 -51.97
N ARG A 902 -13.61 2.96 -51.18
CA ARG A 902 -12.28 2.56 -51.64
C ARG A 902 -11.98 1.13 -51.23
N ARG A 903 -11.24 0.42 -52.08
CA ARG A 903 -10.76 -0.94 -51.81
C ARG A 903 -9.31 -0.90 -51.33
N GLY A 904 -8.97 -1.78 -50.39
CA GLY A 904 -7.63 -1.93 -49.85
C GLY A 904 -7.43 -1.28 -48.48
N ARG A 905 -6.19 -1.36 -47.98
CA ARG A 905 -5.83 -0.75 -46.69
C ARG A 905 -5.76 0.77 -46.82
N ILE A 906 -6.22 1.47 -45.78
CA ILE A 906 -6.07 2.91 -45.67
C ILE A 906 -4.57 3.26 -45.52
N ASP A 907 -4.11 4.20 -46.33
CA ASP A 907 -2.82 4.87 -46.13
C ASP A 907 -3.05 6.09 -45.24
N ALA A 908 -2.90 5.89 -43.93
CA ALA A 908 -3.11 6.94 -42.94
C ALA A 908 -2.19 8.15 -43.18
N ALA A 909 -0.96 7.92 -43.65
CA ALA A 909 -0.01 8.99 -43.92
C ALA A 909 -0.44 9.84 -45.12
N ALA A 910 -0.88 9.19 -46.22
CA ALA A 910 -1.39 9.91 -47.38
C ALA A 910 -2.69 10.67 -47.08
N VAL A 911 -3.57 10.12 -46.23
CA VAL A 911 -4.80 10.81 -45.81
C VAL A 911 -4.47 12.08 -45.03
N VAL A 912 -3.59 11.99 -44.02
CA VAL A 912 -3.19 13.14 -43.19
C VAL A 912 -2.46 14.20 -44.03
N THR A 913 -1.56 13.79 -44.92
CA THR A 913 -0.81 14.73 -45.79
C THR A 913 -1.74 15.48 -46.73
N ARG A 914 -2.65 14.78 -47.42
CA ARG A 914 -3.62 15.44 -48.32
C ARG A 914 -4.56 16.37 -47.56
N ALA A 915 -4.95 16.00 -46.35
CA ALA A 915 -5.76 16.87 -45.51
C ALA A 915 -5.01 18.15 -45.13
N SER A 916 -3.70 18.08 -44.83
CA SER A 916 -2.93 19.29 -44.55
C SER A 916 -2.70 20.18 -45.78
N ASP A 917 -2.55 19.59 -46.97
CA ASP A 917 -2.31 20.37 -48.20
C ASP A 917 -3.52 21.22 -48.61
N ILE A 918 -4.72 20.79 -48.24
CA ILE A 918 -5.97 21.49 -48.52
C ILE A 918 -6.19 22.66 -47.54
N VAL A 919 -5.54 22.62 -46.38
CA VAL A 919 -5.82 23.49 -45.23
C VAL A 919 -4.69 24.51 -45.09
N ASP A 920 -4.70 25.55 -45.94
CA ASP A 920 -3.68 26.62 -45.92
C ASP A 920 -3.99 27.69 -44.86
N GLY A 921 -3.37 27.54 -43.68
CA GLY A 921 -3.46 28.53 -42.60
C GLY A 921 -4.73 28.45 -41.73
N GLU A 922 -5.52 27.40 -41.91
CA GLU A 922 -6.65 26.98 -41.06
C GLU A 922 -6.21 25.91 -40.04
N SER A 923 -7.00 25.68 -38.99
CA SER A 923 -6.71 24.63 -38.00
C SER A 923 -7.25 23.26 -38.41
N LEU A 924 -6.49 22.21 -38.12
CA LEU A 924 -6.77 20.82 -38.48
C LEU A 924 -6.60 19.90 -37.26
N ALA A 925 -7.68 19.24 -36.84
CA ALA A 925 -7.61 18.15 -35.87
C ALA A 925 -7.53 16.80 -36.58
N VAL A 926 -6.51 16.01 -36.26
CA VAL A 926 -6.32 14.64 -36.73
C VAL A 926 -6.61 13.67 -35.60
N VAL A 927 -7.71 12.93 -35.69
CA VAL A 927 -8.13 11.96 -34.67
C VAL A 927 -7.90 10.55 -35.19
N ALA A 928 -7.08 9.76 -34.48
CA ALA A 928 -6.82 8.36 -34.83
C ALA A 928 -7.39 7.41 -33.77
N CYS A 929 -8.15 6.40 -34.22
CA CYS A 929 -8.64 5.32 -33.37
C CYS A 929 -8.71 4.00 -34.15
N GLY A 930 -7.80 3.07 -33.86
CA GLY A 930 -7.74 1.82 -34.61
C GLY A 930 -6.50 0.98 -34.33
N PRO A 931 -6.10 0.10 -35.27
CA PRO A 931 -4.89 -0.70 -35.15
C PRO A 931 -3.65 0.15 -34.87
N ALA A 932 -2.75 -0.34 -34.02
CA ALA A 932 -1.54 0.35 -33.60
C ALA A 932 -0.71 0.96 -34.74
N GLN A 933 -0.56 0.24 -35.85
CA GLN A 933 0.17 0.72 -37.02
C GLN A 933 -0.48 1.96 -37.64
N MET A 934 -1.81 1.96 -37.77
CA MET A 934 -2.56 3.09 -38.33
C MET A 934 -2.41 4.34 -37.45
N ALA A 935 -2.53 4.18 -36.13
CA ALA A 935 -2.35 5.28 -35.19
C ALA A 935 -0.91 5.83 -35.25
N ASP A 936 0.09 4.95 -35.28
CA ASP A 936 1.50 5.33 -35.41
C ASP A 936 1.79 6.06 -36.73
N ASP A 937 1.26 5.58 -37.86
CA ASP A 937 1.44 6.22 -39.17
C ASP A 937 0.80 7.62 -39.22
N ALA A 938 -0.40 7.78 -38.65
CA ALA A 938 -1.05 9.09 -38.51
C ALA A 938 -0.23 10.04 -37.61
N ARG A 939 0.21 9.55 -36.44
CA ARG A 939 1.00 10.34 -35.48
C ARG A 939 2.33 10.80 -36.08
N ARG A 940 3.05 9.90 -36.75
CA ARG A 940 4.32 10.20 -37.44
C ARG A 940 4.11 11.28 -38.50
N THR A 941 3.05 11.16 -39.29
CA THR A 941 2.77 12.12 -40.36
C THR A 941 2.48 13.50 -39.80
N VAL A 942 1.66 13.62 -38.74
CA VAL A 942 1.44 14.90 -38.07
C VAL A 942 2.76 15.47 -37.52
N TYR A 943 3.60 14.64 -36.92
CA TYR A 943 4.92 15.07 -36.45
C TYR A 943 5.81 15.59 -37.60
N ASP A 944 5.84 14.91 -38.74
CA ASP A 944 6.62 15.35 -39.91
C ASP A 944 6.12 16.69 -40.47
N LEU A 945 4.80 16.91 -40.48
CA LEU A 945 4.20 18.20 -40.84
C LEU A 945 4.64 19.32 -39.88
N LEU A 946 4.58 19.07 -38.56
CA LEU A 946 5.04 20.02 -37.54
C LEU A 946 6.54 20.33 -37.65
N ARG A 947 7.35 19.34 -38.04
CA ARG A 947 8.78 19.49 -38.29
C ARG A 947 9.07 20.33 -39.54
N ARG A 948 8.27 20.18 -40.60
CA ARG A 948 8.32 21.01 -41.82
C ARG A 948 7.82 22.44 -41.61
N GLY A 949 7.24 22.74 -40.45
CA GLY A 949 6.80 24.08 -40.07
C GLY A 949 5.32 24.37 -40.34
N VAL A 950 4.54 23.36 -40.72
CA VAL A 950 3.07 23.45 -40.80
C VAL A 950 2.54 23.75 -39.40
N ARG A 951 1.66 24.75 -39.29
CA ARG A 951 1.05 25.20 -38.02
C ARG A 951 -0.44 24.89 -38.03
N GLY A 952 -1.05 24.83 -36.84
CA GLY A 952 -2.49 24.60 -36.70
C GLY A 952 -2.94 23.15 -36.81
N VAL A 953 -2.01 22.19 -36.93
CA VAL A 953 -2.31 20.75 -36.94
C VAL A 953 -2.13 20.16 -35.55
N GLU A 954 -3.16 19.51 -35.02
CA GLU A 954 -3.12 18.79 -33.74
C GLU A 954 -3.51 17.33 -33.90
N TYR A 955 -2.88 16.46 -33.12
CA TYR A 955 -3.10 15.01 -33.15
C TYR A 955 -3.78 14.56 -31.86
N PHE A 956 -4.88 13.82 -32.01
CA PHE A 956 -5.63 13.18 -30.95
C PHE A 956 -5.64 11.68 -31.19
N GLU A 957 -5.39 10.90 -30.15
CA GLU A 957 -5.45 9.45 -30.23
C GLU A 957 -6.37 8.91 -29.16
N GLU A 958 -7.37 8.18 -29.62
CA GLU A 958 -8.28 7.44 -28.75
C GLU A 958 -7.91 5.97 -28.91
N SER A 959 -7.27 5.40 -27.90
CA SER A 959 -6.93 3.97 -27.91
C SER A 959 -7.03 3.38 -26.53
N PHE A 960 -7.43 2.12 -26.51
CA PHE A 960 -7.49 1.33 -25.31
C PHE A 960 -6.51 0.17 -25.37
N GLN A 961 -5.38 0.33 -24.70
CA GLN A 961 -4.29 -0.65 -24.67
C GLN A 961 -4.26 -1.37 -23.32
N TRP A 962 -5.21 -2.27 -23.07
CA TRP A 962 -5.18 -3.17 -21.91
C TRP A 962 -4.32 -4.42 -22.17
#